data_AF-A0A9E2ZB57-F1
#
_entry.id   AF-A0A9E2ZB57-F1
#
_cell.length_a   1.000
_cell.length_b   1.000
_cell.length_c   1.000
_cell.angle_alpha   90.00
_cell.angle_beta   90.00
_cell.angle_gamma   90.00
#
_symmetry.space_group_name_H-M   'P 1'
#
loop_
_entity.id
_entity.type
_entity.pdbx_description
1 polymer ?
#
loop_
_entity_poly.entity_id
_entity_poly.type
_entity_poly.pdbx_seq_one_letter_code
_entity_poly.pdbx_strand_id
1 'polypeptide(L)'
;MNGPASVVISGDVDPVLEVAESFRAEGRRVKQLRVSHAFHSPHMDSMLAEFSRVVEGISFHPPRIPMPAGDEVTVPQFWVRHVRRTVRFTDALAALRKQGVATFLELGPDGTLSAMVGEDRAISLLKPDHDEADSVSRAVAELHVAGTPVDWDVVFAGKGRAVELPTYPFQRQRYWLRTPSTSAAGHPLLDSVVELTDGGLLATGRVSAGIHPWVTEHRVAGNPVLPATAYLELALHIGGLLGCQTLDELTLHAPMTVSDNETLLVQLVAGASDEHGRRSLEVYARDASASSWTRHATGVLATDLVPPPAACGIRTPEDARPVDLADLYDILADHGLSYGRTFGGLDALARHGDELFAEATLPRVDPADRFGLHPALFDAVLHGVGVFASDERSVLLPFAFRGARLHTVGATAMRALIRRTGTATVSVLAVDADDRPVVSVDSLVLASAPAEVASRTDGLFRIDWEPVDLPNRSTDSADSIDLVMLRSAGDDPVAAAHALAKQALDLAKAGRPVAVVTTGAVAVLPGEKPTDLPAATAWGLIRSAQAEYPDRFVLVDVDVTDSWRDRIRDALSLREPQFALRSGRAYVPRLVRAAVSGELALDADDTVLITGGTGSLGRLVARHLVIEHQVRNLVLTSRSGGAEDLVSQLSGLGARVVVVACDTADREALGRLLVAHPPTVVVHAAGVLDDGAVTTMTDKRLDAVLRPKVDGAWHLHELTEGSELKAFVLFSSATGVLGNPGQANYAAANAFLDALAHHRRALGLPAVSLAWGLWQRSDGMAGNLSEASRARLVRSGVTALTAEQGLALFDAGCGAKEAVLLPISGMSPRRLRHRGAGTSLVGSSVRERLVELDEPVRYRTVLGMVRAEAASVLGHASIDEIPSERAFTELGFDSLTAVELRNNLNATTGLQLPATLVFDHPSPTEVARLIVGELFGVTLDVDTAVSSGGEEPIAIVGMACRYPGGVRSPEDLWTLVSEGTDAISAFPANRGWDADELYHPDPQRAGKTYTLSGGFLHDADLFDAEFFGISPREAVAMDPQQRLLLEVSWEALERAGMDPSSLRGSRTGVFAGLMYHDYASRLATVPEELEGYLGTGTAGSVASGRIAYTFGFEGPAMTVDTACSSSLVTVHMAVKSLRDGECDLALAGGVTVMATPGTFVEFSRQRGLSPDGRCRAFSDDADGVGWSEGVGLVVVERLSDARRLGHEVLAVVRGSAVNSDGASNGLTAPNGPSQQRVIRQALA
;
A
#
# COMPACT_ATOMS: atom_id res chain seq x y z
N MET A 1 33.34 -41.40 -61.96
CA MET A 1 31.98 -41.33 -61.38
C MET A 1 31.90 -39.98 -60.72
N ASN A 2 31.00 -39.12 -61.20
CA ASN A 2 30.95 -37.71 -60.77
C ASN A 2 29.75 -37.46 -59.86
N GLY A 3 28.68 -38.27 -59.99
CA GLY A 3 27.56 -38.31 -59.06
C GLY A 3 26.72 -39.58 -59.28
N PRO A 4 25.66 -39.79 -58.49
CA PRO A 4 24.75 -40.94 -58.64
C PRO A 4 24.11 -41.02 -60.04
N ALA A 5 23.90 -39.85 -60.67
CA ALA A 5 23.28 -39.72 -62.00
C ALA A 5 24.26 -39.20 -63.09
N SER A 6 25.57 -39.10 -62.81
CA SER A 6 26.54 -38.48 -63.72
C SER A 6 27.87 -39.25 -63.76
N VAL A 7 28.28 -39.67 -64.97
CA VAL A 7 29.53 -40.39 -65.24
C VAL A 7 30.22 -39.87 -66.49
N VAL A 8 31.54 -39.81 -66.46
CA VAL A 8 32.39 -39.57 -67.64
C VAL A 8 33.08 -40.87 -67.99
N ILE A 9 33.05 -41.22 -69.28
CA ILE A 9 33.66 -42.42 -69.85
C ILE A 9 34.73 -41.98 -70.84
N SER A 10 35.91 -42.58 -70.76
CA SER A 10 37.07 -42.29 -71.60
C SER A 10 37.71 -43.59 -72.07
N GLY A 11 38.09 -43.64 -73.34
CA GLY A 11 38.71 -44.82 -73.97
C GLY A 11 38.83 -44.61 -75.47
N ASP A 12 38.94 -45.69 -76.22
CA ASP A 12 38.89 -45.66 -77.69
C ASP A 12 37.58 -45.02 -78.18
N VAL A 13 37.68 -44.27 -79.28
CA VAL A 13 36.58 -43.43 -79.78
C VAL A 13 35.34 -44.26 -80.11
N ASP A 14 35.49 -45.35 -80.86
CA ASP A 14 34.36 -46.13 -81.34
C ASP A 14 33.58 -46.80 -80.19
N PRO A 15 34.21 -47.51 -79.23
CA PRO A 15 33.49 -48.07 -78.08
C PRO A 15 32.79 -47.02 -77.20
N VAL A 16 33.40 -45.84 -77.00
CA VAL A 16 32.78 -44.77 -76.20
C VAL A 16 31.56 -44.19 -76.91
N LEU A 17 31.61 -44.04 -78.23
CA LEU A 17 30.47 -43.57 -79.03
C LEU A 17 29.32 -44.60 -79.04
N GLU A 18 29.61 -45.90 -79.09
CA GLU A 18 28.60 -46.95 -78.95
C GLU A 18 27.85 -46.87 -77.62
N VAL A 19 28.60 -46.71 -76.51
CA VAL A 19 27.99 -46.52 -75.18
C VAL A 19 27.19 -45.21 -75.11
N ALA A 20 27.69 -44.14 -75.73
CA ALA A 20 26.98 -42.87 -75.82
C ALA A 20 25.64 -42.99 -76.56
N GLU A 21 25.60 -43.70 -77.69
CA GLU A 21 24.35 -43.93 -78.42
C GLU A 21 23.36 -44.81 -77.63
N SER A 22 23.85 -45.85 -76.93
CA SER A 22 23.01 -46.65 -76.04
C SER A 22 22.34 -45.78 -74.96
N PHE A 23 23.08 -44.86 -74.35
CA PHE A 23 22.50 -43.95 -73.35
C PHE A 23 21.55 -42.93 -73.97
N ARG A 24 21.78 -42.44 -75.19
CA ARG A 24 20.81 -41.59 -75.89
C ARG A 24 19.52 -42.34 -76.20
N ALA A 25 19.61 -43.60 -76.60
CA ALA A 25 18.44 -44.46 -76.85
C ALA A 25 17.59 -44.70 -75.59
N GLU A 26 18.22 -44.74 -74.42
CA GLU A 26 17.55 -44.77 -73.11
C GLU A 26 17.01 -43.40 -72.64
N GLY A 27 17.10 -42.36 -73.47
CA GLY A 27 16.63 -41.01 -73.14
C GLY A 27 17.54 -40.22 -72.19
N ARG A 28 18.78 -40.68 -71.96
CA ARG A 28 19.75 -39.99 -71.09
C ARG A 28 20.47 -38.88 -71.85
N ARG A 29 20.81 -37.79 -71.14
CA ARG A 29 21.60 -36.70 -71.71
C ARG A 29 23.06 -37.12 -71.86
N VAL A 30 23.61 -36.98 -73.07
CA VAL A 30 25.02 -37.30 -73.37
C VAL A 30 25.69 -36.11 -74.04
N LYS A 31 26.87 -35.74 -73.56
CA LYS A 31 27.71 -34.67 -74.12
C LYS A 31 29.11 -35.22 -74.34
N GLN A 32 29.60 -35.14 -75.58
CA GLN A 32 30.99 -35.47 -75.88
C GLN A 32 31.91 -34.35 -75.40
N LEU A 33 32.96 -34.71 -74.65
CA LEU A 33 33.98 -33.77 -74.20
C LEU A 33 35.04 -33.60 -75.30
N ARG A 34 35.40 -32.36 -75.63
CA ARG A 34 36.46 -32.04 -76.58
C ARG A 34 37.81 -32.10 -75.89
N VAL A 35 38.40 -33.29 -75.83
CA VAL A 35 39.73 -33.53 -75.25
C VAL A 35 40.62 -34.23 -76.28
N SER A 36 41.92 -33.94 -76.25
CA SER A 36 42.90 -34.52 -77.18
C SER A 36 43.32 -35.95 -76.82
N HIS A 37 43.07 -36.38 -75.58
CA HIS A 37 43.49 -37.68 -75.06
C HIS A 37 42.44 -38.26 -74.11
N ALA A 38 42.40 -39.59 -74.01
CA ALA A 38 41.59 -40.32 -73.03
C ALA A 38 42.27 -40.32 -71.65
N PHE A 39 42.30 -39.16 -70.99
CA PHE A 39 42.81 -39.03 -69.62
C PHE A 39 42.05 -39.94 -68.64
N HIS A 40 42.70 -40.32 -67.52
CA HIS A 40 42.13 -41.25 -66.53
C HIS A 40 41.81 -42.66 -67.06
N SER A 41 42.54 -43.11 -68.09
CA SER A 41 42.38 -44.41 -68.76
C SER A 41 43.73 -45.10 -69.05
N PRO A 42 43.76 -46.40 -69.42
CA PRO A 42 44.98 -47.12 -69.83
C PRO A 42 45.83 -46.44 -70.89
N HIS A 43 45.24 -45.58 -71.72
CA HIS A 43 45.98 -44.85 -72.74
C HIS A 43 47.05 -43.91 -72.17
N MET A 44 47.00 -43.59 -70.87
CA MET A 44 48.02 -42.79 -70.20
C MET A 44 49.28 -43.57 -69.84
N ASP A 45 49.27 -44.91 -69.88
CA ASP A 45 50.40 -45.73 -69.43
C ASP A 45 51.71 -45.41 -70.18
N SER A 46 51.61 -45.04 -71.46
CA SER A 46 52.76 -44.71 -72.32
C SER A 46 53.50 -43.42 -71.90
N MET A 47 52.81 -42.46 -71.29
CA MET A 47 53.39 -41.17 -70.89
C MET A 47 53.81 -41.11 -69.41
N LEU A 48 53.45 -42.11 -68.58
CA LEU A 48 53.69 -42.06 -67.13
C LEU A 48 55.18 -41.96 -66.75
N ALA A 49 56.08 -42.64 -67.47
CA ALA A 49 57.50 -42.63 -67.14
C ALA A 49 58.18 -41.28 -67.43
N GLU A 50 57.74 -40.59 -68.48
CA GLU A 50 58.20 -39.24 -68.78
C GLU A 50 57.56 -38.22 -67.83
N PHE A 51 56.26 -38.35 -67.58
CA PHE A 51 55.54 -37.51 -66.63
C PHE A 51 56.11 -37.62 -65.21
N SER A 52 56.45 -38.83 -64.74
CA SER A 52 57.08 -39.05 -63.42
C SER A 52 58.38 -38.26 -63.29
N ARG A 53 59.25 -38.29 -64.31
CA ARG A 53 60.51 -37.52 -64.31
C ARG A 53 60.28 -36.01 -64.21
N VAL A 54 59.24 -35.50 -64.89
CA VAL A 54 58.88 -34.08 -64.82
C VAL A 54 58.35 -33.73 -63.43
N VAL A 55 57.41 -34.51 -62.90
CA VAL A 55 56.78 -34.25 -61.60
C VAL A 55 57.79 -34.39 -60.44
N GLU A 56 58.72 -35.34 -60.52
CA GLU A 56 59.82 -35.49 -59.55
C GLU A 56 60.79 -34.28 -59.51
N GLY A 57 60.84 -33.50 -60.60
CA GLY A 57 61.60 -32.25 -60.64
C GLY A 57 60.89 -31.05 -59.98
N ILE A 58 59.65 -31.21 -59.53
CA ILE A 58 58.84 -30.15 -58.91
C ILE A 58 58.98 -30.20 -57.39
N SER A 59 59.15 -29.04 -56.76
CA SER A 59 59.16 -28.92 -55.30
C SER A 59 57.74 -28.81 -54.73
N PHE A 60 57.35 -29.77 -53.89
CA PHE A 60 56.04 -29.79 -53.24
C PHE A 60 56.11 -29.22 -51.82
N HIS A 61 55.03 -28.56 -51.41
CA HIS A 61 54.86 -28.04 -50.06
C HIS A 61 53.55 -28.59 -49.46
N PRO A 62 53.49 -28.81 -48.14
CA PRO A 62 52.23 -29.14 -47.47
C PRO A 62 51.14 -28.14 -47.82
N PRO A 63 49.91 -28.60 -48.12
CA PRO A 63 48.84 -27.73 -48.55
C PRO A 63 48.42 -26.79 -47.40
N ARG A 64 48.39 -25.49 -47.66
CA ARG A 64 47.91 -24.49 -46.68
C ARG A 64 46.40 -24.56 -46.46
N ILE A 65 45.66 -25.00 -47.48
CA ILE A 65 44.23 -25.30 -47.42
C ILE A 65 44.11 -26.82 -47.44
N PRO A 66 43.55 -27.46 -46.40
CA PRO A 66 43.40 -28.91 -46.35
C PRO A 66 42.74 -29.47 -47.61
N MET A 67 43.37 -30.48 -48.21
CA MET A 67 42.83 -31.18 -49.38
C MET A 67 42.31 -32.57 -48.95
N PRO A 68 41.27 -33.13 -49.59
CA PRO A 68 40.77 -34.48 -49.25
C PRO A 68 41.82 -35.58 -49.37
N ALA A 69 42.84 -35.40 -50.23
CA ALA A 69 43.96 -36.31 -50.38
C ALA A 69 45.07 -36.12 -49.31
N GLY A 70 44.92 -35.15 -48.40
CA GLY A 70 45.88 -34.86 -47.34
C GLY A 70 47.28 -34.56 -47.86
N ASP A 71 48.30 -35.02 -47.13
CA ASP A 71 49.71 -34.84 -47.50
C ASP A 71 50.15 -35.68 -48.70
N GLU A 72 49.33 -36.63 -49.19
CA GLU A 72 49.69 -37.43 -50.37
C GLU A 72 49.92 -36.57 -51.62
N VAL A 73 49.28 -35.40 -51.71
CA VAL A 73 49.47 -34.46 -52.83
C VAL A 73 50.90 -33.94 -52.94
N THR A 74 51.70 -34.07 -51.88
CA THR A 74 53.11 -33.68 -51.86
C THR A 74 54.04 -34.77 -52.40
N VAL A 75 53.51 -35.95 -52.69
CA VAL A 75 54.26 -37.09 -53.20
C VAL A 75 54.15 -37.12 -54.73
N PRO A 76 55.25 -37.05 -55.51
CA PRO A 76 55.20 -37.08 -56.98
C PRO A 76 54.38 -38.25 -57.55
N GLN A 77 54.47 -39.42 -56.92
CA GLN A 77 53.77 -40.63 -57.35
C GLN A 77 52.23 -40.50 -57.20
N PHE A 78 51.72 -39.61 -56.35
CA PHE A 78 50.29 -39.32 -56.29
C PHE A 78 49.79 -38.75 -57.63
N TRP A 79 50.47 -37.76 -58.20
CA TRP A 79 50.08 -37.14 -59.47
C TRP A 79 50.21 -38.08 -60.65
N VAL A 80 51.24 -38.93 -60.66
CA VAL A 80 51.40 -40.00 -61.67
C VAL A 80 50.26 -41.02 -61.59
N ARG A 81 49.83 -41.40 -60.37
CA ARG A 81 48.62 -42.22 -60.20
C ARG A 81 47.36 -41.48 -60.64
N HIS A 82 47.24 -40.19 -60.30
CA HIS A 82 46.04 -39.40 -60.52
C HIS A 82 45.75 -39.16 -62.01
N VAL A 83 46.77 -38.90 -62.85
CA VAL A 83 46.56 -38.72 -64.31
C VAL A 83 46.03 -40.01 -64.96
N ARG A 84 46.37 -41.17 -64.38
CA ARG A 84 45.98 -42.49 -64.88
C ARG A 84 44.67 -43.03 -64.31
N ARG A 85 44.41 -42.83 -63.01
CA ARG A 85 43.27 -43.42 -62.30
C ARG A 85 42.02 -42.54 -62.43
N THR A 86 40.85 -43.16 -62.29
CA THR A 86 39.55 -42.48 -62.28
C THR A 86 39.46 -41.48 -61.12
N VAL A 87 39.03 -40.26 -61.42
CA VAL A 87 38.70 -39.25 -60.39
C VAL A 87 37.40 -39.64 -59.68
N ARG A 88 37.44 -39.75 -58.35
CA ARG A 88 36.31 -40.19 -57.51
C ARG A 88 35.70 -39.02 -56.74
N PHE A 89 35.07 -38.09 -57.47
CA PHE A 89 34.51 -36.87 -56.89
C PHE A 89 33.43 -37.15 -55.83
N THR A 90 32.53 -38.12 -56.09
CA THR A 90 31.47 -38.50 -55.14
C THR A 90 32.02 -39.08 -53.83
N ASP A 91 33.10 -39.89 -53.91
CA ASP A 91 33.75 -40.45 -52.72
C ASP A 91 34.40 -39.34 -51.88
N ALA A 92 34.98 -38.32 -52.53
CA ALA A 92 35.56 -37.17 -51.86
C ALA A 92 34.50 -36.32 -51.13
N LEU A 93 33.35 -36.07 -51.76
CA LEU A 93 32.21 -35.40 -51.10
C LEU A 93 31.70 -36.21 -49.89
N ALA A 94 31.55 -37.53 -50.04
CA ALA A 94 31.12 -38.40 -48.94
C ALA A 94 32.11 -38.39 -47.76
N ALA A 95 33.42 -38.29 -48.03
CA ALA A 95 34.43 -38.15 -47.00
C ALA A 95 34.33 -36.80 -46.27
N LEU A 96 34.12 -35.70 -47.00
CA LEU A 96 33.93 -34.37 -46.42
C LEU A 96 32.65 -34.29 -45.56
N ARG A 97 31.55 -34.92 -46.01
CA ARG A 97 30.31 -35.04 -45.22
C ARG A 97 30.53 -35.76 -43.90
N LYS A 98 31.31 -36.85 -43.90
CA LYS A 98 31.69 -37.56 -42.65
C LYS A 98 32.53 -36.71 -41.71
N GLN A 99 33.20 -35.68 -42.22
CA GLN A 99 33.95 -34.70 -41.43
C GLN A 99 33.08 -33.49 -41.01
N GLY A 100 31.77 -33.51 -41.29
CA GLY A 100 30.82 -32.47 -40.89
C GLY A 100 30.70 -31.30 -41.87
N VAL A 101 31.27 -31.39 -43.08
CA VAL A 101 31.12 -30.34 -44.10
C VAL A 101 29.72 -30.39 -44.71
N ALA A 102 28.98 -29.28 -44.61
CA ALA A 102 27.60 -29.16 -45.10
C ALA A 102 27.39 -28.07 -46.17
N THR A 103 28.36 -27.17 -46.35
CA THR A 103 28.30 -26.07 -47.35
C THR A 103 29.51 -26.13 -48.27
N PHE A 104 29.27 -26.05 -49.59
CA PHE A 104 30.31 -26.13 -50.61
C PHE A 104 30.35 -24.86 -51.46
N LEU A 105 31.55 -24.31 -51.67
CA LEU A 105 31.80 -23.18 -52.57
C LEU A 105 32.57 -23.66 -53.79
N GLU A 106 32.06 -23.35 -54.98
CA GLU A 106 32.76 -23.56 -56.25
C GLU A 106 33.42 -22.26 -56.73
N LEU A 107 34.75 -22.30 -56.89
CA LEU A 107 35.55 -21.17 -57.40
C LEU A 107 35.68 -21.15 -58.93
N GLY A 108 34.91 -21.98 -59.63
CA GLY A 108 34.91 -22.10 -61.09
C GLY A 108 34.04 -21.05 -61.79
N PRO A 109 34.29 -20.76 -63.08
CA PRO A 109 33.56 -19.73 -63.84
C PRO A 109 32.09 -20.10 -64.15
N ASP A 110 31.77 -21.40 -64.15
CA ASP A 110 30.52 -21.92 -64.75
C ASP A 110 29.56 -22.62 -63.76
N GLY A 111 29.90 -22.72 -62.47
CA GLY A 111 29.04 -23.38 -61.46
C GLY A 111 28.77 -24.88 -61.73
N THR A 112 29.63 -25.56 -62.48
CA THR A 112 29.38 -26.93 -62.97
C THR A 112 29.47 -27.98 -61.87
N LEU A 113 30.36 -27.80 -60.89
CA LEU A 113 30.53 -28.74 -59.78
C LEU A 113 29.41 -28.60 -58.75
N SER A 114 28.86 -27.40 -58.58
CA SER A 114 27.78 -27.08 -57.64
C SER A 114 26.54 -27.95 -57.94
N ALA A 115 26.23 -28.15 -59.22
CA ALA A 115 25.14 -29.04 -59.66
C ALA A 115 25.40 -30.53 -59.37
N MET A 116 26.65 -30.93 -59.08
CA MET A 116 27.03 -32.32 -58.78
C MET A 116 27.11 -32.61 -57.28
N VAL A 117 26.95 -31.60 -56.42
CA VAL A 117 26.98 -31.76 -54.95
C VAL A 117 25.74 -32.50 -54.44
N GLY A 118 24.57 -32.31 -55.05
CA GLY A 118 23.32 -33.02 -54.71
C GLY A 118 22.38 -32.18 -53.85
N GLU A 119 21.88 -32.75 -52.74
CA GLU A 119 20.94 -32.10 -51.82
C GLU A 119 21.60 -31.11 -50.85
N ASP A 120 22.94 -31.14 -50.70
CA ASP A 120 23.64 -30.19 -49.84
C ASP A 120 23.71 -28.80 -50.48
N ARG A 121 23.93 -27.78 -49.65
CA ARG A 121 24.04 -26.39 -50.09
C ARG A 121 25.34 -26.16 -50.86
N ALA A 122 25.21 -25.84 -52.16
CA ALA A 122 26.32 -25.50 -53.03
C ALA A 122 26.16 -24.09 -53.61
N ILE A 123 27.21 -23.29 -53.47
CA ILE A 123 27.25 -21.89 -53.91
C ILE A 123 28.31 -21.78 -55.00
N SER A 124 27.93 -21.23 -56.16
CA SER A 124 28.87 -20.93 -57.23
C SER A 124 29.35 -19.49 -57.09
N LEU A 125 30.67 -19.28 -57.05
CA LEU A 125 31.24 -17.94 -56.96
C LEU A 125 30.93 -17.10 -58.20
N LEU A 126 31.07 -17.71 -59.37
CA LEU A 126 30.83 -17.08 -60.66
C LEU A 126 29.77 -17.86 -61.44
N LYS A 127 29.03 -17.12 -62.27
CA LYS A 127 28.04 -17.66 -63.21
C LYS A 127 28.27 -17.02 -64.57
N PRO A 128 28.08 -17.76 -65.68
CA PRO A 128 28.12 -17.17 -67.01
C PRO A 128 27.11 -16.03 -67.13
N ASP A 129 27.44 -15.01 -67.91
CA ASP A 129 26.57 -13.87 -68.22
C ASP A 129 26.17 -12.98 -67.03
N HIS A 130 26.88 -13.05 -65.89
CA HIS A 130 26.69 -12.18 -64.73
C HIS A 130 27.95 -11.33 -64.47
N ASP A 131 27.77 -10.15 -63.86
CA ASP A 131 28.91 -9.34 -63.41
C ASP A 131 29.71 -10.08 -62.34
N GLU A 132 31.04 -10.08 -62.45
CA GLU A 132 31.92 -10.83 -61.55
C GLU A 132 31.90 -10.26 -60.13
N ALA A 133 31.90 -8.93 -59.96
CA ALA A 133 31.91 -8.31 -58.64
C ALA A 133 30.58 -8.52 -57.90
N ASP A 134 29.46 -8.41 -58.62
CA ASP A 134 28.14 -8.70 -58.06
C ASP A 134 27.99 -10.19 -57.71
N SER A 135 28.49 -11.08 -58.57
CA SER A 135 28.45 -12.53 -58.32
C SER A 135 29.27 -12.93 -57.10
N VAL A 136 30.48 -12.37 -56.97
CA VAL A 136 31.34 -12.58 -55.79
C VAL A 136 30.66 -12.03 -54.53
N SER A 137 30.13 -10.80 -54.58
CA SER A 137 29.46 -10.17 -53.45
C SER A 137 28.24 -10.98 -53.01
N ARG A 138 27.45 -11.47 -53.97
CA ARG A 138 26.28 -12.33 -53.71
C ARG A 138 26.68 -13.69 -53.15
N ALA A 139 27.72 -14.33 -53.68
CA ALA A 139 28.19 -15.62 -53.17
C ALA A 139 28.73 -15.51 -51.74
N VAL A 140 29.44 -14.42 -51.42
CA VAL A 140 29.90 -14.11 -50.05
C VAL A 140 28.71 -13.86 -49.12
N ALA A 141 27.68 -13.13 -49.57
CA ALA A 141 26.45 -12.95 -48.81
C ALA A 141 25.68 -14.28 -48.63
N GLU A 142 25.58 -15.11 -49.66
CA GLU A 142 24.93 -16.43 -49.59
C GLU A 142 25.67 -17.40 -48.65
N LEU A 143 27.00 -17.29 -48.56
CA LEU A 143 27.83 -18.01 -47.58
C LEU A 143 27.58 -17.51 -46.17
N HIS A 144 27.52 -16.19 -45.98
CA HIS A 144 27.18 -15.58 -44.69
C HIS A 144 25.80 -16.03 -44.20
N VAL A 145 24.79 -15.95 -45.06
CA VAL A 145 23.42 -16.44 -44.79
C VAL A 145 23.37 -17.96 -44.62
N ALA A 146 24.37 -18.70 -45.11
CA ALA A 146 24.52 -20.14 -44.85
C ALA A 146 25.18 -20.45 -43.49
N GLY A 147 25.49 -19.43 -42.67
CA GLY A 147 26.20 -19.59 -41.40
C GLY A 147 27.71 -19.73 -41.55
N THR A 148 28.28 -19.44 -42.73
CA THR A 148 29.74 -19.40 -42.90
C THR A 148 30.26 -18.05 -42.40
N PRO A 149 31.22 -18.00 -41.46
CA PRO A 149 31.81 -16.76 -41.00
C PRO A 149 32.47 -16.01 -42.16
N VAL A 150 32.10 -14.75 -42.36
CA VAL A 150 32.68 -13.85 -43.36
C VAL A 150 33.34 -12.70 -42.64
N ASP A 151 34.61 -12.47 -42.93
CA ASP A 151 35.33 -11.28 -42.48
C ASP A 151 34.95 -10.09 -43.38
N TRP A 152 33.93 -9.36 -42.97
CA TRP A 152 33.41 -8.21 -43.71
C TRP A 152 34.41 -7.04 -43.76
N ASP A 153 35.32 -6.93 -42.78
CA ASP A 153 36.37 -5.91 -42.79
C ASP A 153 37.38 -6.16 -43.92
N VAL A 154 37.71 -7.43 -44.19
CA VAL A 154 38.52 -7.83 -45.35
C VAL A 154 37.76 -7.60 -46.65
N VAL A 155 36.48 -7.98 -46.73
CA VAL A 155 35.65 -7.84 -47.94
C VAL A 155 35.49 -6.37 -48.33
N PHE A 156 35.21 -5.50 -47.37
CA PHE A 156 35.05 -4.07 -47.61
C PHE A 156 36.35 -3.27 -47.49
N ALA A 157 37.46 -3.91 -47.09
CA ALA A 157 38.76 -3.28 -46.85
C ALA A 157 38.67 -2.02 -45.96
N GLY A 158 37.81 -2.05 -44.93
CA GLY A 158 37.51 -0.90 -44.07
C GLY A 158 36.75 0.25 -44.76
N LYS A 159 36.30 0.08 -46.00
CA LYS A 159 35.48 1.05 -46.76
C LYS A 159 34.00 0.67 -46.62
N GLY A 160 33.42 0.98 -45.48
CA GLY A 160 32.01 0.74 -45.22
C GLY A 160 31.68 0.95 -43.75
N ARG A 161 30.39 1.17 -43.45
CA ARG A 161 29.88 1.10 -42.07
C ARG A 161 28.93 -0.09 -42.02
N ALA A 162 29.22 -1.07 -41.19
CA ALA A 162 28.23 -2.10 -40.86
C ALA A 162 27.04 -1.40 -40.19
N VAL A 163 25.84 -1.66 -40.68
CA VAL A 163 24.59 -1.13 -40.10
C VAL A 163 23.72 -2.33 -39.81
N GLU A 164 23.33 -2.50 -38.55
CA GLU A 164 22.33 -3.47 -38.16
C GLU A 164 21.00 -3.09 -38.83
N LEU A 165 20.40 -4.04 -39.54
CA LEU A 165 19.06 -3.86 -40.06
C LEU A 165 18.05 -4.13 -38.93
N PRO A 166 16.96 -3.35 -38.83
CA PRO A 166 15.92 -3.65 -37.86
C PRO A 166 15.32 -5.03 -38.12
N THR A 167 14.83 -5.66 -37.04
CA THR A 167 14.01 -6.88 -37.10
C THR A 167 12.70 -6.62 -37.86
N TYR A 168 11.91 -7.68 -38.07
CA TYR A 168 10.63 -7.57 -38.76
C TYR A 168 9.75 -6.41 -38.23
N PRO A 169 9.26 -5.49 -39.09
CA PRO A 169 8.46 -4.34 -38.66
C PRO A 169 6.98 -4.73 -38.48
N PHE A 170 6.62 -5.24 -37.29
CA PHE A 170 5.25 -5.63 -36.95
C PHE A 170 4.22 -4.51 -37.18
N GLN A 171 3.06 -4.86 -37.75
CA GLN A 171 1.90 -3.98 -37.84
C GLN A 171 1.37 -3.63 -36.43
N ARG A 172 0.97 -2.38 -36.23
CA ARG A 172 0.60 -1.87 -34.89
C ARG A 172 -0.91 -1.66 -34.77
N GLN A 173 -1.68 -2.74 -34.79
CA GLN A 173 -3.14 -2.69 -34.66
C GLN A 173 -3.58 -2.81 -33.20
N ARG A 174 -4.64 -2.07 -32.81
CA ARG A 174 -5.08 -1.98 -31.42
C ARG A 174 -6.05 -3.10 -31.03
N TYR A 175 -5.73 -3.81 -29.94
CA TYR A 175 -6.55 -4.86 -29.32
C TYR A 175 -6.55 -4.72 -27.78
N TRP A 176 -7.71 -4.39 -27.19
CA TRP A 176 -7.88 -4.25 -25.73
C TRP A 176 -9.33 -4.50 -25.28
N LEU A 177 -9.54 -5.22 -24.16
CA LEU A 177 -10.86 -5.46 -23.58
C LEU A 177 -11.49 -4.18 -23.00
N ARG A 178 -12.73 -3.89 -23.42
CA ARG A 178 -13.54 -2.76 -22.94
C ARG A 178 -14.52 -3.22 -21.86
N THR A 179 -14.59 -2.51 -20.74
CA THR A 179 -15.56 -2.76 -19.65
C THR A 179 -16.84 -1.96 -19.91
N PRO A 180 -18.05 -2.56 -19.87
CA PRO A 180 -19.31 -1.81 -19.92
C PRO A 180 -19.56 -1.11 -18.59
N SER A 181 -19.91 0.18 -18.59
CA SER A 181 -20.21 0.97 -17.38
C SER A 181 -21.74 1.01 -17.09
N THR A 182 -22.30 0.06 -16.34
CA THR A 182 -23.70 0.12 -15.82
C THR A 182 -23.91 -0.77 -14.57
N SER A 183 -24.60 -0.28 -13.53
CA SER A 183 -24.96 -1.05 -12.32
C SER A 183 -25.96 -2.17 -12.63
N ALA A 184 -25.72 -3.39 -12.12
CA ALA A 184 -26.53 -4.57 -12.39
C ALA A 184 -27.95 -4.50 -11.80
N ALA A 185 -28.16 -3.64 -10.80
CA ALA A 185 -29.45 -3.42 -10.12
C ALA A 185 -30.39 -2.43 -10.83
N GLY A 186 -29.94 -1.72 -11.87
CA GLY A 186 -30.76 -0.72 -12.57
C GLY A 186 -31.03 0.59 -11.79
N HIS A 187 -30.93 0.60 -10.46
CA HIS A 187 -31.22 1.75 -9.59
C HIS A 187 -29.97 2.55 -9.15
N PRO A 188 -30.02 3.89 -8.98
CA PRO A 188 -28.84 4.68 -8.62
C PRO A 188 -28.25 4.40 -7.24
N LEU A 189 -29.09 4.11 -6.24
CA LEU A 189 -28.63 3.79 -4.87
C LEU A 189 -28.31 2.29 -4.66
N LEU A 190 -28.45 1.44 -5.69
CA LEU A 190 -28.24 -0.01 -5.58
C LEU A 190 -27.19 -0.47 -6.61
N ASP A 191 -26.23 -1.27 -6.14
CA ASP A 191 -25.17 -1.83 -6.96
C ASP A 191 -25.59 -3.20 -7.54
N SER A 192 -26.21 -4.05 -6.71
CA SER A 192 -26.57 -5.42 -7.07
C SER A 192 -27.91 -5.88 -6.46
N VAL A 193 -28.57 -6.81 -7.15
CA VAL A 193 -29.77 -7.50 -6.69
C VAL A 193 -29.57 -9.00 -6.86
N VAL A 194 -29.91 -9.77 -5.84
CA VAL A 194 -29.80 -11.23 -5.80
C VAL A 194 -31.15 -11.81 -5.40
N GLU A 195 -31.69 -12.72 -6.21
CA GLU A 195 -32.88 -13.49 -5.87
C GLU A 195 -32.51 -14.63 -4.90
N LEU A 196 -33.31 -14.81 -3.85
CA LEU A 196 -33.12 -15.85 -2.84
C LEU A 196 -33.90 -17.11 -3.23
N THR A 197 -33.42 -18.28 -2.78
CA THR A 197 -34.01 -19.58 -3.15
C THR A 197 -35.45 -19.79 -2.66
N ASP A 198 -35.90 -19.01 -1.68
CA ASP A 198 -37.26 -19.01 -1.15
C ASP A 198 -38.20 -18.03 -1.88
N GLY A 199 -37.72 -17.39 -2.96
CA GLY A 199 -38.44 -16.37 -3.70
C GLY A 199 -38.40 -14.99 -3.04
N GLY A 200 -37.56 -14.79 -2.01
CA GLY A 200 -37.17 -13.48 -1.50
C GLY A 200 -36.12 -12.77 -2.37
N LEU A 201 -35.72 -11.57 -1.98
CA LEU A 201 -34.75 -10.76 -2.72
C LEU A 201 -33.83 -10.00 -1.76
N LEU A 202 -32.54 -10.02 -2.08
CA LEU A 202 -31.50 -9.27 -1.39
C LEU A 202 -30.91 -8.22 -2.34
N ALA A 203 -31.06 -6.94 -2.02
CA ALA A 203 -30.42 -5.86 -2.77
C ALA A 203 -29.33 -5.20 -1.91
N THR A 204 -28.22 -4.82 -2.54
CA THR A 204 -27.14 -4.09 -1.88
C THR A 204 -26.74 -2.86 -2.67
N GLY A 205 -26.30 -1.82 -1.97
CA GLY A 205 -25.86 -0.57 -2.57
C GLY A 205 -24.95 0.23 -1.66
N ARG A 206 -24.44 1.33 -2.21
CA ARG A 206 -23.53 2.26 -1.52
C ARG A 206 -24.09 3.67 -1.57
N VAL A 207 -24.18 4.31 -0.42
CA VAL A 207 -24.61 5.70 -0.28
C VAL A 207 -23.47 6.50 0.32
N SER A 208 -22.99 7.50 -0.40
CA SER A 208 -21.97 8.45 0.07
C SER A 208 -22.10 9.77 -0.67
N ALA A 209 -21.59 10.86 -0.07
CA ALA A 209 -21.52 12.16 -0.72
C ALA A 209 -20.71 12.13 -2.03
N GLY A 210 -19.69 11.27 -2.12
CA GLY A 210 -18.85 11.13 -3.32
C GLY A 210 -19.55 10.47 -4.51
N ILE A 211 -20.58 9.64 -4.25
CA ILE A 211 -21.36 8.96 -5.30
C ILE A 211 -22.65 9.74 -5.59
N HIS A 212 -23.28 10.27 -4.53
CA HIS A 212 -24.54 11.01 -4.60
C HIS A 212 -24.40 12.33 -3.84
N PRO A 213 -23.88 13.41 -4.46
CA PRO A 213 -23.61 14.67 -3.76
C PRO A 213 -24.81 15.23 -2.99
N TRP A 214 -26.01 15.05 -3.53
CA TRP A 214 -27.26 15.53 -2.96
C TRP A 214 -27.60 14.94 -1.58
N VAL A 215 -27.06 13.78 -1.18
CA VAL A 215 -27.41 13.14 0.10
C VAL A 215 -26.95 13.95 1.33
N THR A 216 -26.06 14.93 1.13
CA THR A 216 -25.58 15.83 2.19
C THR A 216 -26.39 17.13 2.31
N GLU A 217 -27.32 17.35 1.39
CA GLU A 217 -28.08 18.59 1.25
C GLU A 217 -29.38 18.58 2.07
N HIS A 218 -29.88 17.42 2.47
CA HIS A 218 -31.01 17.30 3.40
C HIS A 218 -30.47 17.16 4.83
N ARG A 219 -30.69 18.16 5.69
CA ARG A 219 -30.12 18.21 7.04
C ARG A 219 -31.17 18.41 8.13
N VAL A 220 -31.01 17.64 9.21
CA VAL A 220 -31.85 17.71 10.43
C VAL A 220 -30.95 18.04 11.61
N ALA A 221 -31.24 19.13 12.31
CA ALA A 221 -30.43 19.71 13.37
C ALA A 221 -28.94 19.87 12.99
N GLY A 222 -28.68 20.28 11.73
CA GLY A 222 -27.33 20.47 11.17
C GLY A 222 -26.65 19.20 10.63
N ASN A 223 -27.19 18.00 10.92
CA ASN A 223 -26.61 16.73 10.47
C ASN A 223 -27.21 16.30 9.12
N PRO A 224 -26.40 15.86 8.14
CA PRO A 224 -26.93 15.30 6.90
C PRO A 224 -27.60 13.95 7.14
N VAL A 225 -28.87 13.85 6.76
CA VAL A 225 -29.72 12.69 6.98
C VAL A 225 -30.40 12.32 5.67
N LEU A 226 -30.37 11.04 5.30
CA LEU A 226 -31.10 10.56 4.13
C LEU A 226 -32.61 10.79 4.33
N PRO A 227 -33.31 11.45 3.39
CA PRO A 227 -34.72 11.79 3.56
C PRO A 227 -35.61 10.53 3.56
N ALA A 228 -36.74 10.61 4.24
CA ALA A 228 -37.73 9.53 4.30
C ALA A 228 -38.21 9.06 2.92
N THR A 229 -38.27 9.98 1.96
CA THR A 229 -38.66 9.72 0.57
C THR A 229 -37.66 8.81 -0.17
N ALA A 230 -36.39 8.77 0.25
CA ALA A 230 -35.41 7.84 -0.32
C ALA A 230 -35.66 6.38 0.12
N TYR A 231 -36.12 6.18 1.35
CA TYR A 231 -36.55 4.84 1.83
C TYR A 231 -37.80 4.38 1.10
N LEU A 232 -38.75 5.30 0.89
CA LEU A 232 -39.96 5.04 0.12
C LEU A 232 -39.63 4.64 -1.32
N GLU A 233 -38.75 5.37 -1.99
CA GLU A 233 -38.31 5.08 -3.36
C GLU A 233 -37.64 3.70 -3.45
N LEU A 234 -36.70 3.40 -2.54
CA LEU A 234 -36.07 2.09 -2.47
C LEU A 234 -37.10 0.97 -2.27
N ALA A 235 -38.08 1.17 -1.38
CA ALA A 235 -39.13 0.19 -1.12
C ALA A 235 -40.04 -0.03 -2.34
N LEU A 236 -40.43 1.04 -3.04
CA LEU A 236 -41.24 0.97 -4.26
C LEU A 236 -40.47 0.31 -5.41
N HIS A 237 -39.18 0.58 -5.56
CA HIS A 237 -38.33 -0.06 -6.56
C HIS A 237 -38.23 -1.58 -6.34
N ILE A 238 -37.95 -2.02 -5.10
CA ILE A 238 -37.92 -3.44 -4.74
C ILE A 238 -39.31 -4.08 -4.91
N GLY A 239 -40.37 -3.37 -4.54
CA GLY A 239 -41.75 -3.78 -4.81
C GLY A 239 -42.00 -4.05 -6.30
N GLY A 240 -41.56 -3.14 -7.17
CA GLY A 240 -41.66 -3.28 -8.63
C GLY A 240 -40.95 -4.53 -9.17
N LEU A 241 -39.73 -4.82 -8.68
CA LEU A 241 -38.99 -6.03 -9.06
C LEU A 241 -39.70 -7.33 -8.63
N LEU A 242 -40.45 -7.28 -7.52
CA LEU A 242 -41.20 -8.41 -6.96
C LEU A 242 -42.65 -8.50 -7.43
N GLY A 243 -43.09 -7.57 -8.29
CA GLY A 243 -44.49 -7.47 -8.73
C GLY A 243 -45.49 -6.98 -7.68
N CYS A 244 -45.00 -6.39 -6.58
CA CYS A 244 -45.82 -5.77 -5.53
C CYS A 244 -46.00 -4.27 -5.83
N GLN A 245 -47.21 -3.88 -6.22
CA GLN A 245 -47.52 -2.50 -6.64
C GLN A 245 -47.92 -1.57 -5.48
N THR A 246 -48.20 -2.13 -4.31
CA THR A 246 -48.60 -1.38 -3.13
C THR A 246 -47.61 -1.61 -1.99
N LEU A 247 -47.11 -0.53 -1.38
CA LEU A 247 -46.46 -0.55 -0.09
C LEU A 247 -47.53 -0.35 0.99
N ASP A 248 -47.93 -1.44 1.65
CA ASP A 248 -49.00 -1.44 2.67
C ASP A 248 -48.58 -0.60 3.88
N GLU A 249 -47.35 -0.79 4.34
CA GLU A 249 -46.74 -0.01 5.41
C GLU A 249 -45.21 0.10 5.22
N LEU A 250 -44.64 1.25 5.57
CA LEU A 250 -43.20 1.46 5.77
C LEU A 250 -43.01 2.33 7.00
N THR A 251 -42.38 1.77 8.04
CA THR A 251 -42.08 2.47 9.30
C THR A 251 -40.58 2.71 9.42
N LEU A 252 -40.19 3.95 9.73
CA LEU A 252 -38.81 4.36 9.93
C LEU A 252 -38.44 4.23 11.42
N HIS A 253 -37.33 3.55 11.72
CA HIS A 253 -36.87 3.28 13.09
C HIS A 253 -35.71 4.17 13.51
N ALA A 254 -34.78 4.44 12.58
CA ALA A 254 -33.59 5.24 12.84
C ALA A 254 -33.18 6.02 11.59
N PRO A 255 -32.78 7.30 11.72
CA PRO A 255 -32.27 8.08 10.59
C PRO A 255 -30.94 7.50 10.09
N MET A 256 -30.74 7.51 8.77
CA MET A 256 -29.46 7.18 8.16
C MET A 256 -28.67 8.46 7.94
N THR A 257 -27.70 8.71 8.82
CA THR A 257 -26.81 9.88 8.77
C THR A 257 -25.66 9.63 7.79
N VAL A 258 -25.49 10.51 6.80
CA VAL A 258 -24.43 10.38 5.80
C VAL A 258 -23.37 11.44 6.06
N SER A 259 -22.19 11.05 6.54
CA SER A 259 -21.06 11.97 6.71
C SER A 259 -20.34 12.23 5.39
N ASP A 260 -19.74 13.42 5.23
CA ASP A 260 -19.10 13.83 3.97
C ASP A 260 -17.97 12.90 3.49
N ASN A 261 -17.35 12.13 4.41
CA ASN A 261 -16.21 11.26 4.13
C ASN A 261 -16.51 9.75 4.24
N GLU A 262 -17.74 9.38 4.61
CA GLU A 262 -18.11 8.00 4.91
C GLU A 262 -18.96 7.40 3.78
N THR A 263 -18.88 6.08 3.61
CA THR A 263 -19.72 5.33 2.68
C THR A 263 -20.56 4.35 3.48
N LEU A 264 -21.86 4.50 3.38
CA LEU A 264 -22.81 3.58 3.96
C LEU A 264 -23.07 2.45 2.97
N LEU A 265 -22.89 1.22 3.46
CA LEU A 265 -23.38 0.04 2.77
C LEU A 265 -24.85 -0.10 3.15
N VAL A 266 -25.72 -0.12 2.14
CA VAL A 266 -27.17 -0.30 2.30
C VAL A 266 -27.53 -1.70 1.84
N GLN A 267 -28.40 -2.35 2.61
CA GLN A 267 -28.90 -3.68 2.32
C GLN A 267 -30.42 -3.69 2.50
N LEU A 268 -31.13 -4.18 1.48
CA LEU A 268 -32.58 -4.39 1.55
C LEU A 268 -32.86 -5.88 1.46
N VAL A 269 -33.64 -6.36 2.43
CA VAL A 269 -34.03 -7.77 2.52
C VAL A 269 -35.55 -7.83 2.35
N ALA A 270 -36.00 -8.40 1.23
CA ALA A 270 -37.40 -8.69 0.98
C ALA A 270 -37.63 -10.19 1.17
N GLY A 271 -38.57 -10.56 2.04
CA GLY A 271 -38.91 -11.94 2.32
C GLY A 271 -39.71 -12.63 1.20
N ALA A 272 -39.86 -13.95 1.34
CA ALA A 272 -40.81 -14.72 0.55
C ALA A 272 -42.25 -14.19 0.70
N SER A 273 -43.10 -14.45 -0.29
CA SER A 273 -44.53 -14.13 -0.21
C SER A 273 -45.22 -15.01 0.81
N ASP A 274 -46.05 -14.41 1.65
CA ASP A 274 -47.00 -15.13 2.49
C ASP A 274 -48.22 -15.63 1.70
N GLU A 275 -49.12 -16.35 2.38
CA GLU A 275 -50.36 -16.91 1.81
C GLU A 275 -51.33 -15.85 1.24
N HIS A 276 -51.12 -14.57 1.57
CA HIS A 276 -51.94 -13.43 1.14
C HIS A 276 -51.23 -12.53 0.13
N GLY A 277 -50.08 -12.95 -0.43
CA GLY A 277 -49.33 -12.16 -1.41
C GLY A 277 -48.52 -11.01 -0.79
N ARG A 278 -48.34 -11.00 0.54
CA ARG A 278 -47.58 -9.96 1.25
C ARG A 278 -46.14 -10.39 1.50
N ARG A 279 -45.23 -9.44 1.48
CA ARG A 279 -43.79 -9.67 1.69
C ARG A 279 -43.25 -8.67 2.70
N SER A 280 -42.49 -9.14 3.69
CA SER A 280 -41.76 -8.25 4.59
C SER A 280 -40.58 -7.60 3.86
N LEU A 281 -40.31 -6.34 4.14
CA LEU A 281 -39.16 -5.60 3.67
C LEU A 281 -38.40 -5.03 4.87
N GLU A 282 -37.09 -5.20 4.90
CA GLU A 282 -36.22 -4.59 5.91
C GLU A 282 -35.09 -3.83 5.24
N VAL A 283 -34.79 -2.63 5.74
CA VAL A 283 -33.71 -1.78 5.24
C VAL A 283 -32.66 -1.64 6.32
N TYR A 284 -31.45 -2.11 6.01
CA TYR A 284 -30.29 -2.05 6.87
C TYR A 284 -29.25 -1.12 6.26
N ALA A 285 -28.47 -0.47 7.12
CA ALA A 285 -27.25 0.18 6.71
C ALA A 285 -26.16 0.00 7.77
N ARG A 286 -24.91 0.08 7.31
CA ARG A 286 -23.73 0.17 8.16
C ARG A 286 -22.68 1.05 7.50
N ASP A 287 -21.85 1.67 8.32
CA ASP A 287 -20.59 2.20 7.85
C ASP A 287 -19.74 1.03 7.30
N ALA A 288 -19.09 1.24 6.15
CA ALA A 288 -18.20 0.25 5.55
C ALA A 288 -17.11 -0.29 6.50
N SER A 289 -16.68 0.53 7.47
CA SER A 289 -15.70 0.21 8.52
C SER A 289 -16.32 -0.44 9.77
N ALA A 290 -17.64 -0.35 9.97
CA ALA A 290 -18.33 -0.91 11.13
C ALA A 290 -18.71 -2.39 10.93
N SER A 291 -18.67 -3.16 12.02
CA SER A 291 -18.99 -4.59 12.01
C SER A 291 -20.48 -4.92 12.22
N SER A 292 -21.30 -3.96 12.68
CA SER A 292 -22.72 -4.17 13.00
C SER A 292 -23.65 -3.43 12.05
N TRP A 293 -24.73 -4.09 11.63
CA TRP A 293 -25.81 -3.49 10.84
C TRP A 293 -26.84 -2.82 11.74
N THR A 294 -27.30 -1.64 11.32
CA THR A 294 -28.42 -0.94 11.94
C THR A 294 -29.65 -1.07 11.05
N ARG A 295 -30.79 -1.45 11.63
CA ARG A 295 -32.07 -1.50 10.92
C ARG A 295 -32.69 -0.11 10.92
N HIS A 296 -32.87 0.47 9.74
CA HIS A 296 -33.39 1.83 9.58
C HIS A 296 -34.88 1.86 9.25
N ALA A 297 -35.40 0.86 8.53
CA ALA A 297 -36.81 0.79 8.20
C ALA A 297 -37.32 -0.66 8.12
N THR A 298 -38.62 -0.84 8.36
CA THR A 298 -39.34 -2.09 8.10
C THR A 298 -40.62 -1.77 7.36
N GLY A 299 -40.99 -2.60 6.39
CA GLY A 299 -42.23 -2.43 5.63
C GLY A 299 -42.85 -3.75 5.19
N VAL A 300 -44.03 -3.61 4.58
CA VAL A 300 -44.81 -4.71 4.02
C VAL A 300 -45.22 -4.34 2.60
N LEU A 301 -44.78 -5.14 1.63
CA LEU A 301 -45.14 -5.04 0.23
C LEU A 301 -46.34 -5.94 -0.06
N ALA A 302 -47.29 -5.49 -0.87
CA ALA A 302 -48.50 -6.22 -1.22
C ALA A 302 -48.76 -6.21 -2.74
N THR A 303 -49.36 -7.29 -3.23
CA THR A 303 -49.75 -7.47 -4.65
C THR A 303 -51.10 -6.85 -4.99
N ASP A 304 -51.76 -6.17 -4.06
CA ASP A 304 -53.10 -5.60 -4.28
C ASP A 304 -53.09 -4.57 -5.41
N LEU A 305 -53.80 -4.90 -6.49
CA LEU A 305 -54.07 -4.03 -7.63
C LEU A 305 -55.26 -3.13 -7.30
N VAL A 306 -54.99 -2.00 -6.65
CA VAL A 306 -55.94 -0.88 -6.63
C VAL A 306 -55.77 -0.13 -7.96
N PRO A 307 -56.80 -0.03 -8.82
CA PRO A 307 -56.67 0.68 -10.07
C PRO A 307 -56.27 2.15 -9.81
N PRO A 308 -55.39 2.74 -10.65
CA PRO A 308 -54.96 4.12 -10.47
C PRO A 308 -56.20 5.04 -10.45
N PRO A 309 -56.19 6.09 -9.61
CA PRO A 309 -57.26 7.08 -9.64
C PRO A 309 -57.39 7.68 -11.05
N ALA A 310 -58.61 7.90 -11.53
CA ALA A 310 -58.84 8.56 -12.83
C ALA A 310 -58.15 9.94 -12.84
N ALA A 311 -57.75 10.44 -14.02
CA ALA A 311 -57.04 11.71 -14.19
C ALA A 311 -57.54 12.78 -13.21
N CYS A 312 -56.70 13.13 -12.25
CA CYS A 312 -57.04 14.05 -11.17
C CYS A 312 -56.52 15.42 -11.58
N GLY A 313 -57.39 16.27 -12.12
CA GLY A 313 -57.04 17.66 -12.42
C GLY A 313 -56.85 18.44 -11.12
N ILE A 314 -55.70 18.24 -10.46
CA ILE A 314 -55.30 18.98 -9.25
C ILE A 314 -55.10 20.43 -9.68
N ARG A 315 -56.04 21.29 -9.30
CA ARG A 315 -56.02 22.72 -9.57
C ARG A 315 -56.16 23.48 -8.26
N THR A 316 -55.30 24.46 -8.06
CA THR A 316 -55.37 25.38 -6.94
C THR A 316 -56.67 26.20 -7.03
N PRO A 317 -57.55 26.18 -6.02
CA PRO A 317 -58.76 27.00 -5.99
C PRO A 317 -58.41 28.50 -6.05
N GLU A 318 -59.27 29.31 -6.69
CA GLU A 318 -59.05 30.77 -6.80
C GLU A 318 -59.05 31.49 -5.45
N ASP A 319 -59.69 30.91 -4.44
CA ASP A 319 -59.75 31.41 -3.06
C ASP A 319 -58.71 30.78 -2.11
N ALA A 320 -57.83 29.92 -2.62
CA ALA A 320 -56.71 29.38 -1.85
C ALA A 320 -55.71 30.48 -1.50
N ARG A 321 -55.23 30.49 -0.25
CA ARG A 321 -54.26 31.48 0.22
C ARG A 321 -52.85 31.03 -0.17
N PRO A 322 -52.08 31.82 -0.93
CA PRO A 322 -50.69 31.49 -1.21
C PRO A 322 -49.87 31.51 0.09
N VAL A 323 -48.94 30.58 0.22
CA VAL A 323 -47.97 30.53 1.31
C VAL A 323 -46.66 31.13 0.78
N ASP A 324 -46.08 32.07 1.51
CA ASP A 324 -44.75 32.58 1.19
C ASP A 324 -43.71 31.50 1.47
N LEU A 325 -42.97 31.11 0.44
CA LEU A 325 -41.98 30.04 0.54
C LEU A 325 -40.75 30.47 1.34
N ALA A 326 -40.39 31.76 1.34
CA ALA A 326 -39.26 32.25 2.13
C ALA A 326 -39.57 32.12 3.63
N ASP A 327 -40.76 32.57 4.04
CA ASP A 327 -41.23 32.42 5.43
C ASP A 327 -41.32 30.94 5.84
N LEU A 328 -41.79 30.07 4.94
CA LEU A 328 -41.84 28.63 5.20
C LEU A 328 -40.45 28.04 5.45
N TYR A 329 -39.45 28.36 4.61
CA TYR A 329 -38.10 27.84 4.77
C TYR A 329 -37.39 28.43 6.00
N ASP A 330 -37.67 29.69 6.36
CA ASP A 330 -37.18 30.28 7.62
C ASP A 330 -37.76 29.53 8.83
N ILE A 331 -39.07 29.22 8.82
CA ILE A 331 -39.71 28.41 9.87
C ILE A 331 -39.09 27.01 9.94
N LEU A 332 -38.88 26.35 8.81
CA LEU A 332 -38.27 25.02 8.77
C LEU A 332 -36.83 25.06 9.32
N ALA A 333 -36.04 26.09 8.96
CA ALA A 333 -34.67 26.30 9.44
C ALA A 333 -34.61 26.59 10.94
N ASP A 334 -35.52 27.40 11.48
CA ASP A 334 -35.64 27.69 12.92
C ASP A 334 -35.94 26.43 13.74
N HIS A 335 -36.64 25.47 13.13
CA HIS A 335 -36.90 24.16 13.72
C HIS A 335 -35.74 23.16 13.43
N GLY A 336 -34.69 23.57 12.73
CA GLY A 336 -33.50 22.75 12.48
C GLY A 336 -33.56 21.90 11.21
N LEU A 337 -34.51 22.16 10.30
CA LEU A 337 -34.55 21.54 8.97
C LEU A 337 -33.96 22.50 7.94
N SER A 338 -32.83 22.13 7.35
CA SER A 338 -32.18 22.93 6.31
C SER A 338 -31.97 22.10 5.05
N TYR A 339 -32.27 22.71 3.91
CA TYR A 339 -32.28 22.06 2.61
C TYR A 339 -31.30 22.74 1.66
N GLY A 340 -30.46 21.96 1.00
CA GLY A 340 -29.57 22.42 -0.06
C GLY A 340 -30.29 22.53 -1.41
N ARG A 341 -29.51 22.84 -2.45
CA ARG A 341 -30.02 23.24 -3.76
C ARG A 341 -30.91 22.19 -4.42
N THR A 342 -30.61 20.91 -4.24
CA THR A 342 -31.34 19.79 -4.84
C THR A 342 -32.73 19.60 -4.22
N PHE A 343 -32.88 19.93 -2.93
CA PHE A 343 -34.13 19.80 -2.18
C PHE A 343 -35.01 21.06 -2.23
N GLY A 344 -34.48 22.20 -2.68
CA GLY A 344 -35.23 23.46 -2.83
C GLY A 344 -36.17 23.52 -4.05
N GLY A 345 -36.76 22.40 -4.47
CA GLY A 345 -37.55 22.28 -5.70
C GLY A 345 -39.04 22.65 -5.59
N LEU A 346 -39.49 23.21 -4.47
CA LEU A 346 -40.88 23.65 -4.28
C LEU A 346 -41.09 25.01 -4.95
N ASP A 347 -41.89 25.05 -6.02
CA ASP A 347 -42.11 26.25 -6.85
C ASP A 347 -43.28 27.11 -6.34
N ALA A 348 -44.35 26.45 -5.87
CA ALA A 348 -45.53 27.13 -5.35
C ALA A 348 -46.24 26.29 -4.28
N LEU A 349 -46.84 26.99 -3.30
CA LEU A 349 -47.66 26.37 -2.26
C LEU A 349 -48.87 27.26 -1.94
N ALA A 350 -50.06 26.67 -1.90
CA ALA A 350 -51.28 27.36 -1.50
C ALA A 350 -52.11 26.51 -0.52
N ARG A 351 -52.76 27.18 0.43
CA ARG A 351 -53.59 26.56 1.46
C ARG A 351 -55.06 26.91 1.29
N HIS A 352 -55.91 25.89 1.32
CA HIS A 352 -57.36 26.03 1.31
C HIS A 352 -57.95 25.11 2.40
N GLY A 353 -58.22 25.68 3.58
CA GLY A 353 -58.65 24.90 4.75
C GLY A 353 -57.57 23.92 5.24
N ASP A 354 -57.92 22.63 5.22
CA ASP A 354 -57.07 21.48 5.58
C ASP A 354 -56.39 20.83 4.36
N GLU A 355 -56.47 21.48 3.20
CA GLU A 355 -55.81 21.06 1.96
C GLU A 355 -54.66 22.00 1.58
N LEU A 356 -53.56 21.42 1.11
CA LEU A 356 -52.43 22.12 0.50
C LEU A 356 -52.27 21.69 -0.95
N PHE A 357 -52.02 22.67 -1.81
CA PHE A 357 -51.73 22.51 -3.22
C PHE A 357 -50.29 22.91 -3.44
N ALA A 358 -49.44 21.94 -3.75
CA ALA A 358 -47.99 22.12 -3.93
C ALA A 358 -47.61 21.88 -5.39
N GLU A 359 -46.75 22.73 -5.94
CA GLU A 359 -46.12 22.52 -7.25
C GLU A 359 -44.62 22.43 -7.05
N ALA A 360 -43.99 21.37 -7.55
CA ALA A 360 -42.56 21.14 -7.39
C ALA A 360 -41.91 20.67 -8.69
N THR A 361 -40.70 21.15 -8.95
CA THR A 361 -39.87 20.79 -10.10
C THR A 361 -38.51 20.31 -9.60
N LEU A 362 -38.03 19.20 -10.15
CA LEU A 362 -36.73 18.65 -9.83
C LEU A 362 -35.65 19.53 -10.48
N PRO A 363 -34.69 20.08 -9.72
CA PRO A 363 -33.53 20.76 -10.29
C PRO A 363 -32.76 19.82 -11.23
N ARG A 364 -32.01 20.32 -12.23
CA ARG A 364 -31.23 19.43 -13.12
C ARG A 364 -30.22 18.58 -12.31
N VAL A 365 -30.48 17.28 -12.18
CA VAL A 365 -29.61 16.28 -11.54
C VAL A 365 -29.40 15.10 -12.51
N ASP A 366 -28.20 14.56 -12.56
CA ASP A 366 -27.82 13.40 -13.40
C ASP A 366 -27.52 12.18 -12.50
N PRO A 367 -28.12 10.99 -12.72
CA PRO A 367 -29.21 10.66 -13.64
C PRO A 367 -30.60 10.67 -12.95
N ALA A 368 -31.43 11.67 -13.24
CA ALA A 368 -32.80 11.78 -12.70
C ALA A 368 -33.79 10.75 -13.28
N ASP A 369 -33.53 10.23 -14.48
CA ASP A 369 -34.36 9.27 -15.23
C ASP A 369 -34.27 7.83 -14.71
N ARG A 370 -33.35 7.56 -13.78
CA ARG A 370 -33.11 6.23 -13.20
C ARG A 370 -33.84 5.99 -11.88
N PHE A 371 -34.46 7.01 -11.28
CA PHE A 371 -35.37 6.86 -10.16
C PHE A 371 -36.79 6.67 -10.67
N GLY A 372 -37.57 5.79 -10.03
CA GLY A 372 -39.01 5.71 -10.21
C GLY A 372 -39.67 7.01 -9.75
N LEU A 373 -39.40 7.41 -8.52
CA LEU A 373 -39.75 8.69 -7.92
C LEU A 373 -38.51 9.32 -7.28
N HIS A 374 -37.99 10.41 -7.86
CA HIS A 374 -36.79 11.04 -7.32
C HIS A 374 -37.02 11.52 -5.87
N PRO A 375 -36.19 11.12 -4.89
CA PRO A 375 -36.41 11.44 -3.47
C PRO A 375 -36.57 12.94 -3.20
N ALA A 376 -35.70 13.77 -3.79
CA ALA A 376 -35.76 15.23 -3.62
C ALA A 376 -37.02 15.88 -4.21
N LEU A 377 -37.59 15.34 -5.30
CA LEU A 377 -38.80 15.88 -5.90
C LEU A 377 -40.01 15.65 -4.99
N PHE A 378 -40.14 14.45 -4.44
CA PHE A 378 -41.23 14.15 -3.53
C PHE A 378 -41.04 14.80 -2.16
N ASP A 379 -39.80 14.91 -1.69
CA ASP A 379 -39.49 15.59 -0.42
C ASP A 379 -39.87 17.08 -0.47
N ALA A 380 -39.56 17.76 -1.59
CA ALA A 380 -39.95 19.16 -1.82
C ALA A 380 -41.46 19.38 -1.69
N VAL A 381 -42.29 18.45 -2.17
CA VAL A 381 -43.74 18.47 -1.97
C VAL A 381 -44.10 18.36 -0.48
N LEU A 382 -43.41 17.49 0.26
CA LEU A 382 -43.66 17.27 1.69
C LEU A 382 -43.22 18.45 2.57
N HIS A 383 -42.38 19.37 2.09
CA HIS A 383 -42.05 20.61 2.82
C HIS A 383 -43.30 21.41 3.18
N GLY A 384 -44.34 21.35 2.33
CA GLY A 384 -45.62 22.03 2.57
C GLY A 384 -46.32 21.58 3.86
N VAL A 385 -46.05 20.36 4.34
CA VAL A 385 -46.57 19.86 5.62
C VAL A 385 -46.12 20.73 6.81
N GLY A 386 -44.96 21.41 6.70
CA GLY A 386 -44.50 22.39 7.69
C GLY A 386 -45.49 23.52 7.95
N VAL A 387 -46.37 23.83 6.99
CA VAL A 387 -47.46 24.81 7.18
C VAL A 387 -48.47 24.36 8.24
N PHE A 388 -48.71 23.05 8.37
CA PHE A 388 -49.55 22.51 9.45
C PHE A 388 -48.84 22.48 10.81
N ALA A 389 -47.50 22.51 10.82
CA ALA A 389 -46.67 22.50 12.03
C ALA A 389 -46.48 23.89 12.63
N SER A 390 -46.74 24.98 11.89
CA SER A 390 -46.65 26.37 12.41
C SER A 390 -47.53 26.67 13.64
N ASP A 391 -48.49 25.79 13.98
CA ASP A 391 -49.31 25.83 15.19
C ASP A 391 -48.70 25.07 16.40
N GLU A 392 -47.64 24.28 16.23
CA GLU A 392 -47.01 23.43 17.27
C GLU A 392 -45.47 23.66 17.34
N ARG A 393 -44.90 23.76 18.56
CA ARG A 393 -43.47 24.07 18.79
C ARG A 393 -42.49 22.90 18.50
N SER A 394 -42.79 22.00 17.57
CA SER A 394 -41.97 20.82 17.30
C SER A 394 -41.79 20.52 15.82
N VAL A 395 -40.59 20.04 15.46
CA VAL A 395 -40.26 19.55 14.12
C VAL A 395 -41.14 18.34 13.81
N LEU A 396 -41.88 18.33 12.72
CA LEU A 396 -42.62 17.15 12.25
C LEU A 396 -41.88 16.50 11.07
N LEU A 397 -41.45 15.25 11.24
CA LEU A 397 -40.79 14.46 10.21
C LEU A 397 -41.68 13.29 9.76
N PRO A 398 -41.62 12.88 8.48
CA PRO A 398 -42.22 11.63 8.04
C PRO A 398 -41.74 10.44 8.87
N PHE A 399 -42.68 9.71 9.48
CA PHE A 399 -42.38 8.57 10.36
C PHE A 399 -42.86 7.24 9.77
N ALA A 400 -44.07 7.21 9.21
CA ALA A 400 -44.62 6.01 8.58
C ALA A 400 -45.47 6.33 7.35
N PHE A 401 -45.27 5.56 6.28
CA PHE A 401 -46.07 5.60 5.05
C PHE A 401 -47.00 4.39 5.02
N ARG A 402 -48.26 4.60 4.64
CA ARG A 402 -49.25 3.52 4.44
C ARG A 402 -49.99 3.69 3.13
N GLY A 403 -50.20 2.57 2.44
CA GLY A 403 -50.87 2.52 1.15
C GLY A 403 -50.16 3.38 0.08
N ALA A 404 -48.83 3.38 0.06
CA ALA A 404 -48.07 4.14 -0.92
C ALA A 404 -47.97 3.37 -2.25
N ARG A 405 -48.25 4.06 -3.36
CA ARG A 405 -48.29 3.47 -4.71
C ARG A 405 -47.63 4.40 -5.72
N LEU A 406 -46.77 3.82 -6.56
CA LEU A 406 -46.15 4.51 -7.70
C LEU A 406 -46.93 4.17 -8.98
N HIS A 407 -47.44 5.19 -9.66
CA HIS A 407 -48.30 5.03 -10.84
C HIS A 407 -47.55 5.31 -12.14
N THR A 408 -46.66 6.31 -12.13
CA THR A 408 -45.84 6.71 -13.29
C THR A 408 -44.41 6.97 -12.82
N VAL A 409 -43.42 6.56 -13.62
CA VAL A 409 -41.99 6.72 -13.34
C VAL A 409 -41.38 7.88 -14.14
N GLY A 410 -40.29 8.46 -13.65
CA GLY A 410 -39.51 9.47 -14.39
C GLY A 410 -40.11 10.88 -14.41
N ALA A 411 -41.03 11.19 -13.48
CA ALA A 411 -41.55 12.54 -13.33
C ALA A 411 -40.45 13.52 -12.89
N THR A 412 -40.31 14.63 -13.61
CA THR A 412 -39.35 15.71 -13.28
C THR A 412 -40.05 16.96 -12.72
N ALA A 413 -41.38 17.00 -12.76
CA ALA A 413 -42.22 18.00 -12.11
C ALA A 413 -43.54 17.35 -11.69
N MET A 414 -44.13 17.82 -10.60
CA MET A 414 -45.43 17.33 -10.12
C MET A 414 -46.26 18.41 -9.43
N ARG A 415 -47.58 18.25 -9.53
CA ARG A 415 -48.58 18.96 -8.72
C ARG A 415 -49.15 18.00 -7.69
N ALA A 416 -49.17 18.39 -6.43
CA ALA A 416 -49.60 17.55 -5.33
C ALA A 416 -50.72 18.19 -4.51
N LEU A 417 -51.67 17.36 -4.12
CA LEU A 417 -52.71 17.64 -3.15
C LEU A 417 -52.39 16.91 -1.85
N ILE A 418 -52.15 17.66 -0.79
CA ILE A 418 -51.92 17.14 0.56
C ILE A 418 -53.14 17.46 1.41
N ARG A 419 -53.78 16.45 1.98
CA ARG A 419 -54.95 16.62 2.85
C ARG A 419 -54.62 16.22 4.27
N ARG A 420 -54.91 17.08 5.24
CA ARG A 420 -54.81 16.72 6.66
C ARG A 420 -55.96 15.78 7.03
N THR A 421 -55.64 14.56 7.45
CA THR A 421 -56.61 13.53 7.84
C THR A 421 -56.65 13.28 9.35
N GLY A 422 -55.66 13.80 10.10
CA GLY A 422 -55.58 13.76 11.56
C GLY A 422 -54.64 14.84 12.12
N THR A 423 -54.38 14.84 13.43
CA THR A 423 -53.52 15.84 14.09
C THR A 423 -52.08 15.82 13.56
N ALA A 424 -51.52 14.63 13.36
CA ALA A 424 -50.18 14.42 12.79
C ALA A 424 -50.20 13.43 11.61
N THR A 425 -51.25 13.49 10.78
CA THR A 425 -51.44 12.56 9.66
C THR A 425 -52.01 13.27 8.45
N VAL A 426 -51.40 13.02 7.29
CA VAL A 426 -51.81 13.58 5.99
C VAL A 426 -51.97 12.48 4.95
N SER A 427 -52.74 12.72 3.90
CA SER A 427 -52.72 11.92 2.66
C SER A 427 -52.17 12.76 1.52
N VAL A 428 -51.52 12.11 0.54
CA VAL A 428 -50.84 12.79 -0.57
C VAL A 428 -51.25 12.16 -1.89
N LEU A 429 -51.64 12.98 -2.86
CA LEU A 429 -51.82 12.56 -4.25
C LEU A 429 -51.06 13.53 -5.16
N ALA A 430 -50.15 13.02 -5.98
CA ALA A 430 -49.36 13.82 -6.91
C ALA A 430 -49.62 13.39 -8.36
N VAL A 431 -49.68 14.37 -9.27
CA VAL A 431 -49.84 14.20 -10.72
C VAL A 431 -48.72 14.89 -11.48
N ASP A 432 -48.42 14.43 -12.69
CA ASP A 432 -47.45 15.07 -13.59
C ASP A 432 -48.06 16.26 -14.35
N ALA A 433 -47.30 16.83 -15.28
CA ALA A 433 -47.75 17.96 -16.11
C ALA A 433 -48.99 17.63 -16.96
N ASP A 434 -49.19 16.36 -17.33
CA ASP A 434 -50.29 15.84 -18.13
C ASP A 434 -51.50 15.37 -17.28
N ASP A 435 -51.53 15.71 -15.98
CA ASP A 435 -52.54 15.30 -14.98
C ASP A 435 -52.62 13.77 -14.78
N ARG A 436 -51.54 13.03 -15.08
CA ARG A 436 -51.45 11.59 -14.79
C ARG A 436 -50.96 11.37 -13.36
N PRO A 437 -51.57 10.46 -12.59
CA PRO A 437 -51.06 10.11 -11.27
C PRO A 437 -49.59 9.67 -11.33
N VAL A 438 -48.77 10.23 -10.44
CA VAL A 438 -47.36 9.88 -10.25
C VAL A 438 -47.23 9.02 -9.00
N VAL A 439 -47.66 9.54 -7.84
CA VAL A 439 -47.62 8.83 -6.56
C VAL A 439 -48.87 9.12 -5.73
N SER A 440 -49.37 8.13 -5.01
CA SER A 440 -50.42 8.30 -4.00
C SER A 440 -49.98 7.67 -2.68
N VAL A 441 -50.21 8.36 -1.57
CA VAL A 441 -49.99 7.88 -0.20
C VAL A 441 -51.28 8.05 0.58
N ASP A 442 -51.90 6.93 0.95
CA ASP A 442 -53.20 6.91 1.64
C ASP A 442 -53.10 7.55 3.03
N SER A 443 -51.99 7.31 3.74
CA SER A 443 -51.70 7.90 5.04
C SER A 443 -50.19 8.04 5.29
N LEU A 444 -49.77 9.26 5.63
CA LEU A 444 -48.43 9.62 6.06
C LEU A 444 -48.50 10.14 7.50
N VAL A 445 -47.89 9.40 8.42
CA VAL A 445 -47.81 9.76 9.84
C VAL A 445 -46.54 10.59 10.08
N LEU A 446 -46.68 11.67 10.83
CA LEU A 446 -45.60 12.60 11.17
C LEU A 446 -45.27 12.49 12.66
N ALA A 447 -43.99 12.63 13.04
CA ALA A 447 -43.55 12.55 14.42
C ALA A 447 -42.52 13.63 14.79
N SER A 448 -42.43 13.96 16.08
CA SER A 448 -41.44 14.90 16.61
C SER A 448 -40.07 14.27 16.87
N ALA A 449 -38.99 15.00 16.54
CA ALA A 449 -37.62 14.56 16.78
C ALA A 449 -37.27 14.48 18.30
N PRO A 450 -36.57 13.44 18.81
CA PRO A 450 -36.18 13.33 20.21
C PRO A 450 -35.09 14.33 20.64
N ALA A 451 -35.17 14.85 21.87
CA ALA A 451 -34.32 15.94 22.41
C ALA A 451 -32.99 15.50 23.11
N GLU A 452 -32.45 14.30 22.85
CA GLU A 452 -31.38 13.69 23.66
C GLU A 452 -29.93 13.90 23.14
N VAL A 453 -29.55 15.12 22.76
CA VAL A 453 -28.13 15.46 22.52
C VAL A 453 -27.78 16.82 23.14
N ALA A 454 -27.41 16.85 24.42
CA ALA A 454 -26.40 17.73 25.03
C ALA A 454 -26.41 17.70 26.58
N SER A 455 -25.37 17.14 27.19
CA SER A 455 -24.91 17.47 28.55
C SER A 455 -23.45 17.95 28.43
N ARG A 456 -23.16 19.17 28.89
CA ARG A 456 -21.91 19.91 28.64
C ARG A 456 -20.77 19.68 29.64
N THR A 457 -20.89 18.81 30.66
CA THR A 457 -19.98 18.83 31.83
C THR A 457 -19.37 17.49 32.30
N ASP A 458 -19.55 16.37 31.60
CA ASP A 458 -19.15 15.04 32.12
C ASP A 458 -17.64 14.68 32.02
N GLY A 459 -16.76 15.62 31.61
CA GLY A 459 -15.36 15.35 31.22
C GLY A 459 -14.23 15.93 32.07
N LEU A 460 -14.49 16.55 33.25
CA LEU A 460 -13.44 17.14 34.11
C LEU A 460 -13.11 16.29 35.34
N PHE A 461 -11.81 16.04 35.55
CA PHE A 461 -11.29 15.26 36.68
C PHE A 461 -10.19 16.01 37.43
N ARG A 462 -9.91 15.58 38.67
CA ARG A 462 -8.81 16.08 39.52
C ARG A 462 -8.14 14.93 40.26
N ILE A 463 -6.92 15.15 40.72
CA ILE A 463 -6.26 14.25 41.66
C ILE A 463 -6.71 14.58 43.09
N ASP A 464 -7.20 13.57 43.79
CA ASP A 464 -7.51 13.61 45.21
C ASP A 464 -6.52 12.71 45.97
N TRP A 465 -5.90 13.25 47.01
CA TRP A 465 -4.95 12.51 47.82
C TRP A 465 -5.68 11.90 49.01
N GLU A 466 -6.00 10.62 48.91
CA GLU A 466 -6.73 9.91 49.97
C GLU A 466 -5.76 9.47 51.08
N PRO A 467 -6.10 9.71 52.35
CA PRO A 467 -5.30 9.20 53.46
C PRO A 467 -5.41 7.67 53.56
N VAL A 468 -4.27 7.01 53.75
CA VAL A 468 -4.18 5.55 53.94
C VAL A 468 -3.48 5.26 55.27
N ASP A 469 -4.03 4.30 56.02
CA ASP A 469 -3.44 3.87 57.28
C ASP A 469 -2.24 2.96 57.02
N LEU A 470 -1.12 3.26 57.66
CA LEU A 470 0.10 2.47 57.56
C LEU A 470 0.03 1.27 58.50
N PRO A 471 0.43 0.06 58.06
CA PRO A 471 0.47 -1.12 58.92
C PRO A 471 1.48 -0.91 60.07
N ASN A 472 1.17 -1.43 61.26
CA ASN A 472 2.09 -1.41 62.41
C ASN A 472 3.30 -2.31 62.12
N ARG A 473 4.51 -1.72 62.04
CA ARG A 473 5.85 -2.34 61.94
C ARG A 473 5.83 -3.86 61.64
N SER A 474 5.89 -4.24 60.38
CA SER A 474 6.19 -5.62 59.99
C SER A 474 7.70 -5.85 60.00
N THR A 475 8.14 -6.91 60.67
CA THR A 475 9.55 -7.38 60.71
C THR A 475 9.99 -8.14 59.46
N ASP A 476 9.24 -8.06 58.35
CA ASP A 476 9.58 -8.73 57.09
C ASP A 476 10.35 -7.79 56.15
N SER A 477 11.40 -8.35 55.54
CA SER A 477 12.55 -7.73 54.88
C SER A 477 12.23 -6.77 53.73
N ALA A 478 12.00 -5.49 54.03
CA ALA A 478 12.07 -4.39 53.05
C ALA A 478 13.52 -3.87 52.85
N ASP A 479 14.50 -4.79 52.85
CA ASP A 479 15.93 -4.50 52.98
C ASP A 479 16.69 -4.24 51.67
N SER A 480 16.03 -4.06 50.52
CA SER A 480 16.74 -3.91 49.24
C SER A 480 16.29 -2.82 48.27
N ILE A 481 15.36 -1.91 48.63
CA ILE A 481 15.06 -0.73 47.79
C ILE A 481 15.97 0.43 48.20
N ASP A 482 16.77 0.91 47.26
CA ASP A 482 17.60 2.10 47.41
C ASP A 482 16.70 3.33 47.51
N LEU A 483 16.93 4.17 48.53
CA LEU A 483 16.28 5.48 48.67
C LEU A 483 17.17 6.54 48.04
N VAL A 484 16.69 7.23 47.00
CA VAL A 484 17.41 8.34 46.38
C VAL A 484 16.60 9.61 46.54
N MET A 485 17.16 10.55 47.31
CA MET A 485 16.56 11.87 47.51
C MET A 485 16.93 12.79 46.35
N LEU A 486 15.92 13.31 45.65
CA LEU A 486 16.05 14.36 44.65
C LEU A 486 15.51 15.67 45.24
N ARG A 487 16.38 16.68 45.30
CA ARG A 487 16.08 17.99 45.87
C ARG A 487 16.74 19.08 45.02
N SER A 488 16.03 20.19 44.79
CA SER A 488 16.63 21.35 44.14
C SER A 488 17.82 21.90 44.92
N ALA A 489 18.83 22.35 44.17
CA ALA A 489 20.00 23.03 44.68
C ALA A 489 20.17 24.35 43.92
N GLY A 490 20.38 25.46 44.65
CA GLY A 490 20.52 26.80 44.10
C GLY A 490 19.22 27.62 44.11
N ASP A 491 19.35 28.91 43.78
CA ASP A 491 18.27 29.89 43.83
C ASP A 491 17.51 30.05 42.50
N ASP A 492 17.95 29.37 41.43
CA ASP A 492 17.31 29.41 40.10
C ASP A 492 16.41 28.17 39.89
N PRO A 493 15.07 28.33 39.91
CA PRO A 493 14.14 27.21 39.78
C PRO A 493 14.16 26.55 38.39
N VAL A 494 14.52 27.28 37.33
CA VAL A 494 14.59 26.73 35.97
C VAL A 494 15.80 25.82 35.84
N ALA A 495 16.98 26.31 36.23
CA ALA A 495 18.19 25.50 36.22
C ALA A 495 18.06 24.25 37.11
N ALA A 496 17.44 24.40 38.29
CA ALA A 496 17.16 23.29 39.19
C ALA A 496 16.19 22.26 38.55
N ALA A 497 15.18 22.71 37.80
CA ALA A 497 14.21 21.82 37.15
C ALA A 497 14.87 20.99 36.04
N HIS A 498 15.71 21.62 35.21
CA HIS A 498 16.50 20.90 34.21
C HIS A 498 17.48 19.90 34.84
N ALA A 499 18.15 20.29 35.93
CA ALA A 499 19.08 19.41 36.63
C ALA A 499 18.38 18.20 37.25
N LEU A 500 17.21 18.39 37.89
CA LEU A 500 16.45 17.29 38.50
C LEU A 500 15.83 16.36 37.46
N ALA A 501 15.38 16.89 36.33
CA ALA A 501 14.93 16.06 35.21
C ALA A 501 16.08 15.18 34.68
N LYS A 502 17.29 15.73 34.54
CA LYS A 502 18.48 14.95 34.12
C LYS A 502 18.88 13.89 35.15
N GLN A 503 18.89 14.24 36.43
CA GLN A 503 19.15 13.29 37.51
C GLN A 503 18.10 12.16 37.56
N ALA A 504 16.83 12.49 37.39
CA ALA A 504 15.77 11.51 37.30
C ALA A 504 15.92 10.60 36.07
N LEU A 505 16.37 11.15 34.92
CA LEU A 505 16.67 10.38 33.73
C LEU A 505 17.82 9.40 33.95
N ASP A 506 18.92 9.86 34.57
CA ASP A 506 20.07 9.02 34.88
C ASP A 506 19.71 7.88 35.85
N LEU A 507 18.89 8.18 36.86
CA LEU A 507 18.35 7.18 37.77
C LEU A 507 17.49 6.16 37.03
N ALA A 508 16.64 6.63 36.10
CA ALA A 508 15.77 5.76 35.34
C ALA A 508 16.56 4.84 34.38
N LYS A 509 17.70 5.30 33.85
CA LYS A 509 18.62 4.51 33.01
C LYS A 509 19.46 3.48 33.79
N ALA A 510 19.71 3.72 35.09
CA ALA A 510 20.57 2.86 35.90
C ALA A 510 20.02 1.42 36.12
N GLY A 511 18.75 1.17 35.83
CA GLY A 511 18.19 -0.19 35.74
C GLY A 511 17.97 -0.93 37.07
N ARG A 512 18.16 -0.26 38.22
CA ARG A 512 17.95 -0.84 39.57
C ARG A 512 16.65 -0.36 40.23
N PRO A 513 16.00 -1.17 41.08
CA PRO A 513 14.84 -0.72 41.85
C PRO A 513 15.21 0.45 42.79
N VAL A 514 14.48 1.57 42.70
CA VAL A 514 14.75 2.76 43.51
C VAL A 514 13.46 3.44 43.94
N ALA A 515 13.42 3.86 45.20
CA ALA A 515 12.40 4.78 45.69
C ALA A 515 12.95 6.21 45.56
N VAL A 516 12.35 6.98 44.65
CA VAL A 516 12.70 8.37 44.37
C VAL A 516 11.94 9.24 45.37
N VAL A 517 12.69 9.84 46.30
CA VAL A 517 12.15 10.66 47.38
C VAL A 517 12.32 12.13 47.03
N THR A 518 11.26 12.91 47.10
CA THR A 518 11.27 14.38 46.94
C THR A 518 10.72 15.06 48.18
N THR A 519 11.03 16.35 48.38
CA THR A 519 10.54 17.10 49.55
C THR A 519 9.63 18.26 49.10
N GLY A 520 8.32 18.08 49.23
CA GLY A 520 7.32 19.08 48.86
C GLY A 520 7.28 19.40 47.37
N ALA A 521 7.45 18.38 46.53
CA ALA A 521 7.35 18.48 45.06
C ALA A 521 5.90 18.52 44.56
N VAL A 522 4.95 17.95 45.33
CA VAL A 522 3.53 17.89 44.97
C VAL A 522 2.67 18.48 46.10
N ALA A 523 1.57 19.14 45.73
CA ALA A 523 0.57 19.58 46.68
C ALA A 523 -0.37 18.42 47.02
N VAL A 524 -0.44 18.05 48.30
CA VAL A 524 -1.21 16.89 48.80
C VAL A 524 -2.46 17.38 49.52
N LEU A 525 -2.31 18.37 50.39
CA LEU A 525 -3.38 18.96 51.18
C LEU A 525 -3.98 20.20 50.47
N PRO A 526 -5.29 20.47 50.65
CA PRO A 526 -5.90 21.69 50.09
C PRO A 526 -5.18 22.96 50.55
N GLY A 527 -4.76 23.80 49.61
CA GLY A 527 -4.04 25.05 49.88
C GLY A 527 -2.56 24.89 50.23
N GLU A 528 -2.01 23.67 50.16
CA GLU A 528 -0.58 23.43 50.35
C GLU A 528 0.26 24.06 49.24
N LYS A 529 1.33 24.76 49.61
CA LYS A 529 2.32 25.32 48.69
C LYS A 529 3.43 24.29 48.45
N PRO A 530 3.68 23.84 47.21
CA PRO A 530 4.88 23.07 46.89
C PRO A 530 6.13 23.87 47.25
N THR A 531 6.98 23.30 48.12
CA THR A 531 8.20 23.94 48.61
C THR A 531 9.40 23.71 47.69
N ASP A 532 9.35 22.66 46.86
CA ASP A 532 10.39 22.33 45.87
C ASP A 532 9.75 22.09 44.50
N LEU A 533 9.27 23.18 43.89
CA LEU A 533 8.61 23.15 42.58
C LEU A 533 9.46 22.51 41.46
N PRO A 534 10.79 22.75 41.36
CA PRO A 534 11.64 22.06 40.39
C PRO A 534 11.58 20.53 40.44
N ALA A 535 11.39 19.94 41.64
CA ALA A 535 11.31 18.49 41.81
C ALA A 535 10.07 17.85 41.17
N ALA A 536 9.06 18.63 40.77
CA ALA A 536 7.93 18.14 40.00
C ALA A 536 8.35 17.58 38.62
N THR A 537 9.44 18.07 38.04
CA THR A 537 9.98 17.51 36.78
C THR A 537 10.43 16.06 36.93
N ALA A 538 11.07 15.72 38.05
CA ALA A 538 11.45 14.36 38.37
C ALA A 538 10.23 13.45 38.54
N TRP A 539 9.15 13.95 39.15
CA TRP A 539 7.88 13.22 39.26
C TRP A 539 7.29 12.86 37.89
N GLY A 540 7.16 13.83 36.99
CA GLY A 540 6.64 13.59 35.64
C GLY A 540 7.50 12.59 34.86
N LEU A 541 8.83 12.70 34.96
CA LEU A 541 9.75 11.79 34.31
C LEU A 541 9.60 10.36 34.81
N ILE A 542 9.64 10.18 36.13
CA ILE A 542 9.58 8.85 36.76
C ILE A 542 8.21 8.21 36.57
N ARG A 543 7.10 8.96 36.51
CA ARG A 543 5.78 8.40 36.15
C ARG A 543 5.78 7.74 34.78
N SER A 544 6.47 8.34 33.80
CA SER A 544 6.63 7.71 32.48
C SER A 544 7.59 6.51 32.54
N ALA A 545 8.67 6.60 33.32
CA ALA A 545 9.57 5.48 33.56
C ALA A 545 8.88 4.29 34.28
N GLN A 546 7.92 4.55 35.17
CA GLN A 546 7.08 3.52 35.80
C GLN A 546 6.16 2.83 34.79
N ALA A 547 5.71 3.55 33.77
CA ALA A 547 4.92 2.98 32.68
C ALA A 547 5.79 2.14 31.72
N GLU A 548 7.06 2.51 31.50
CA GLU A 548 8.02 1.72 30.71
C GLU A 548 8.57 0.52 31.46
N TYR A 549 8.84 0.67 32.75
CA TYR A 549 9.44 -0.34 33.62
C TYR A 549 8.66 -0.46 34.94
N PRO A 550 7.52 -1.20 34.94
CA PRO A 550 6.74 -1.46 36.14
C PRO A 550 7.61 -2.06 37.25
N ASP A 551 7.27 -1.75 38.51
CA ASP A 551 7.93 -2.24 39.73
C ASP A 551 9.41 -1.84 39.95
N ARG A 552 10.00 -1.02 39.06
CA ARG A 552 11.37 -0.49 39.26
C ARG A 552 11.43 0.81 40.07
N PHE A 553 10.37 1.61 40.06
CA PHE A 553 10.38 2.93 40.68
C PHE A 553 9.20 3.10 41.61
N VAL A 554 9.43 3.69 42.78
CA VAL A 554 8.38 4.18 43.67
C VAL A 554 8.60 5.68 43.88
N LEU A 555 7.58 6.49 43.64
CA LEU A 555 7.62 7.94 43.87
C LEU A 555 7.11 8.26 45.27
N VAL A 556 7.93 8.97 46.05
CA VAL A 556 7.60 9.34 47.43
C VAL A 556 7.83 10.83 47.62
N ASP A 557 6.79 11.57 48.02
CA ASP A 557 6.95 12.98 48.42
C ASP A 557 6.81 13.11 49.93
N VAL A 558 7.78 13.73 50.58
CA VAL A 558 7.82 13.87 52.05
C VAL A 558 7.70 15.32 52.49
N ASP A 559 7.31 15.52 53.75
CA ASP A 559 7.36 16.83 54.37
C ASP A 559 8.81 17.28 54.64
N VAL A 560 8.98 18.60 54.80
CA VAL A 560 10.30 19.22 55.07
C VAL A 560 10.89 18.75 56.41
N THR A 561 10.05 18.25 57.32
CA THR A 561 10.45 17.71 58.62
C THR A 561 10.93 16.26 58.49
N ASP A 562 12.01 15.86 59.18
CA ASP A 562 12.55 14.50 59.12
C ASP A 562 11.63 13.39 59.73
N SER A 563 10.37 13.70 60.05
CA SER A 563 9.37 12.80 60.64
C SER A 563 9.01 11.59 59.76
N TRP A 564 9.32 11.63 58.47
CA TRP A 564 9.05 10.54 57.53
C TRP A 564 10.06 9.38 57.61
N ARG A 565 11.28 9.62 58.13
CA ARG A 565 12.38 8.63 58.08
C ARG A 565 12.03 7.31 58.76
N ASP A 566 11.30 7.38 59.85
CA ASP A 566 10.88 6.20 60.62
C ASP A 566 9.66 5.48 60.02
N ARG A 567 8.98 6.10 59.04
CA ARG A 567 7.70 5.64 58.47
C ARG A 567 7.77 5.30 56.99
N ILE A 568 8.80 5.74 56.26
CA ILE A 568 8.94 5.49 54.83
C ILE A 568 9.07 4.00 54.50
N ARG A 569 9.75 3.22 55.36
CA ARG A 569 9.84 1.76 55.21
C ARG A 569 8.46 1.09 55.36
N ASP A 570 7.67 1.52 56.36
CA ASP A 570 6.29 1.04 56.53
C ASP A 570 5.42 1.44 55.34
N ALA A 571 5.62 2.64 54.78
CA ALA A 571 4.86 3.13 53.63
C ALA A 571 5.20 2.43 52.31
N LEU A 572 6.46 2.04 52.10
CA LEU A 572 6.87 1.23 50.95
C LEU A 572 6.19 -0.14 50.92
N SER A 573 5.72 -0.66 52.06
CA SER A 573 4.96 -1.91 52.13
C SER A 573 3.56 -1.82 51.51
N LEU A 574 3.03 -0.60 51.28
CA LEU A 574 1.70 -0.38 50.67
C LEU A 574 1.62 -0.87 49.22
N ARG A 575 2.76 -1.08 48.55
CA ARG A 575 2.87 -1.44 47.11
C ARG A 575 2.05 -0.50 46.22
N GLU A 576 1.99 0.78 46.59
CA GLU A 576 1.45 1.83 45.73
C GLU A 576 2.61 2.45 44.93
N PRO A 577 2.44 2.71 43.63
CA PRO A 577 3.52 3.21 42.77
C PRO A 577 3.94 4.64 43.14
N GLN A 578 3.04 5.40 43.77
CA GLN A 578 3.32 6.75 44.24
C GLN A 578 2.50 7.04 45.51
N PHE A 579 3.12 7.71 46.48
CA PHE A 579 2.44 8.18 47.69
C PHE A 579 3.17 9.40 48.27
N ALA A 580 2.51 10.11 49.18
CA ALA A 580 3.10 11.21 49.93
C ALA A 580 2.98 10.96 51.44
N LEU A 581 3.97 11.43 52.20
CA LEU A 581 3.98 11.41 53.65
C LEU A 581 3.86 12.85 54.17
N ARG A 582 2.84 13.10 54.99
CA ARG A 582 2.62 14.38 55.69
C ARG A 582 2.34 14.10 57.16
N SER A 583 3.17 14.63 58.05
CA SER A 583 3.05 14.46 59.50
C SER A 583 2.88 12.99 59.93
N GLY A 584 3.61 12.08 59.27
CA GLY A 584 3.58 10.63 59.57
C GLY A 584 2.37 9.86 59.02
N ARG A 585 1.48 10.49 58.25
CA ARG A 585 0.35 9.85 57.55
C ARG A 585 0.65 9.70 56.05
N ALA A 586 0.30 8.55 55.48
CA ALA A 586 0.45 8.29 54.06
C ALA A 586 -0.80 8.75 53.29
N TYR A 587 -0.57 9.33 52.12
CA TYR A 587 -1.59 9.79 51.19
C TYR A 587 -1.31 9.19 49.81
N VAL A 588 -2.34 8.68 49.15
CA VAL A 588 -2.20 8.04 47.83
C VAL A 588 -3.08 8.77 46.82
N PRO A 589 -2.58 9.08 45.62
CA PRO A 589 -3.35 9.84 44.66
C PRO A 589 -4.42 8.95 44.00
N ARG A 590 -5.62 9.50 43.87
CA ARG A 590 -6.77 8.90 43.18
C ARG A 590 -7.36 9.91 42.21
N LEU A 591 -7.84 9.42 41.08
CA LEU A 591 -8.51 10.26 40.10
C LEU A 591 -10.00 10.32 40.43
N VAL A 592 -10.52 11.53 40.67
CA VAL A 592 -11.93 11.77 40.98
C VAL A 592 -12.52 12.83 40.05
N ARG A 593 -13.85 12.86 39.89
CA ARG A 593 -14.51 13.90 39.10
C ARG A 593 -14.39 15.25 39.80
N ALA A 594 -14.14 16.31 39.04
CA ALA A 594 -14.09 17.67 39.55
C ALA A 594 -15.49 18.29 39.56
N ALA A 595 -15.80 19.06 40.61
CA ALA A 595 -17.05 19.80 40.69
C ALA A 595 -16.81 21.22 40.16
N VAL A 596 -17.37 21.55 39.00
CA VAL A 596 -17.21 22.88 38.41
C VAL A 596 -18.18 23.86 39.07
N SER A 597 -17.67 24.97 39.60
CA SER A 597 -18.49 26.07 40.11
C SER A 597 -17.82 27.40 39.79
N GLY A 598 -18.17 27.98 38.65
CA GLY A 598 -17.68 29.28 38.19
C GLY A 598 -17.57 29.36 36.67
N GLU A 599 -17.65 30.57 36.14
CA GLU A 599 -17.39 30.91 34.74
C GLU A 599 -16.25 31.92 34.68
N LEU A 600 -15.44 31.85 33.62
CA LEU A 600 -14.42 32.86 33.37
C LEU A 600 -15.10 34.16 32.89
N ALA A 601 -15.05 35.20 33.71
CA ALA A 601 -15.60 36.51 33.34
C ALA A 601 -14.54 37.33 32.59
N LEU A 602 -14.68 37.40 31.26
CA LEU A 602 -13.88 38.27 30.38
C LEU A 602 -14.69 39.45 29.87
N ASP A 603 -14.05 40.61 29.79
CA ASP A 603 -14.60 41.82 29.19
C ASP A 603 -14.00 42.01 27.79
N ALA A 604 -14.71 42.72 26.91
CA ALA A 604 -14.23 43.01 25.55
C ALA A 604 -12.87 43.74 25.53
N ASP A 605 -12.59 44.57 26.55
CA ASP A 605 -11.36 45.35 26.67
C ASP A 605 -10.17 44.56 27.23
N ASP A 606 -10.38 43.32 27.71
CA ASP A 606 -9.29 42.47 28.19
C ASP A 606 -8.27 42.17 27.11
N THR A 607 -6.99 42.17 27.50
CA THR A 607 -5.87 41.82 26.61
C THR A 607 -5.40 40.41 26.92
N VAL A 608 -5.64 39.48 25.99
CA VAL A 608 -5.26 38.07 26.17
C VAL A 608 -3.96 37.77 25.42
N LEU A 609 -2.93 37.38 26.18
CA LEU A 609 -1.67 36.85 25.64
C LEU A 609 -1.78 35.34 25.46
N ILE A 610 -1.62 34.84 24.23
CA ILE A 610 -1.56 33.41 23.91
C ILE A 610 -0.16 33.06 23.40
N THR A 611 0.63 32.39 24.24
CA THR A 611 1.94 31.87 23.81
C THR A 611 1.77 30.52 23.11
N GLY A 612 2.50 30.27 22.03
CA GLY A 612 2.15 29.19 21.11
C GLY A 612 0.87 29.50 20.32
N GLY A 613 0.46 30.76 20.24
CA GLY A 613 -0.83 31.20 19.67
C GLY A 613 -0.99 30.93 18.18
N THR A 614 0.11 30.65 17.47
CA THR A 614 0.09 30.26 16.05
C THR A 614 0.08 28.74 15.84
N GLY A 615 0.15 27.94 16.90
CA GLY A 615 0.02 26.48 16.88
C GLY A 615 -1.45 26.02 16.94
N SER A 616 -1.73 24.76 16.61
CA SER A 616 -3.10 24.24 16.43
C SER A 616 -4.07 24.58 17.57
N LEU A 617 -3.73 24.25 18.82
CA LEU A 617 -4.54 24.55 19.99
C LEU A 617 -4.62 26.05 20.27
N GLY A 618 -3.52 26.79 20.09
CA GLY A 618 -3.49 28.25 20.26
C GLY A 618 -4.46 28.97 19.31
N ARG A 619 -4.59 28.49 18.06
CA ARG A 619 -5.55 29.01 17.07
C ARG A 619 -7.00 28.73 17.46
N LEU A 620 -7.29 27.53 17.95
CA LEU A 620 -8.64 27.16 18.41
C LEU A 620 -9.07 28.03 19.58
N VAL A 621 -8.20 28.20 20.58
CA VAL A 621 -8.49 29.05 21.74
C VAL A 621 -8.64 30.52 21.34
N ALA A 622 -7.77 31.03 20.45
CA ALA A 622 -7.87 32.41 19.97
C ALA A 622 -9.22 32.68 19.27
N ARG A 623 -9.70 31.73 18.45
CA ARG A 623 -11.02 31.83 17.79
C ARG A 623 -12.15 31.79 18.81
N HIS A 624 -12.09 30.84 19.75
CA HIS A 624 -13.10 30.68 20.80
C HIS A 624 -13.26 31.93 21.66
N LEU A 625 -12.15 32.55 22.08
CA LEU A 625 -12.18 33.76 22.90
C LEU A 625 -12.78 34.97 22.17
N VAL A 626 -12.61 35.09 20.85
CA VAL A 626 -13.20 36.18 20.05
C VAL A 626 -14.68 35.93 19.78
N ILE A 627 -15.06 34.69 19.47
CA ILE A 627 -16.42 34.33 19.06
C ILE A 627 -17.35 34.24 20.29
N GLU A 628 -16.97 33.46 21.30
CA GLU A 628 -17.84 33.17 22.45
C GLU A 628 -17.68 34.20 23.57
N HIS A 629 -16.44 34.60 23.88
CA HIS A 629 -16.16 35.56 24.97
C HIS A 629 -16.01 37.02 24.51
N GLN A 630 -16.20 37.29 23.22
CA GLN A 630 -16.19 38.64 22.64
C GLN A 630 -14.91 39.46 22.93
N VAL A 631 -13.78 38.78 23.20
CA VAL A 631 -12.49 39.42 23.47
C VAL A 631 -12.03 40.21 22.24
N ARG A 632 -11.64 41.47 22.44
CA ARG A 632 -11.24 42.36 21.34
C ARG A 632 -9.75 42.60 21.24
N ASN A 633 -8.94 42.32 22.26
CA ASN A 633 -7.48 42.53 22.21
C ASN A 633 -6.73 41.19 22.39
N LEU A 634 -6.11 40.69 21.31
CA LEU A 634 -5.31 39.47 21.33
C LEU A 634 -3.84 39.73 21.01
N VAL A 635 -2.95 39.14 21.81
CA VAL A 635 -1.50 39.11 21.56
C VAL A 635 -1.10 37.66 21.35
N LEU A 636 -0.78 37.28 20.12
CA LEU A 636 -0.36 35.93 19.77
C LEU A 636 1.15 35.89 19.62
N THR A 637 1.82 34.94 20.25
CA THR A 637 3.27 34.81 20.12
C THR A 637 3.75 33.39 19.84
N SER A 638 4.77 33.28 19.00
CA SER A 638 5.49 32.05 18.65
C SER A 638 6.92 32.37 18.20
N ARG A 639 7.81 31.36 18.15
CA ARG A 639 9.22 31.55 17.78
C ARG A 639 9.42 32.09 16.37
N SER A 640 8.62 31.63 15.40
CA SER A 640 8.77 31.98 13.99
C SER A 640 8.07 33.30 13.61
N GLY A 641 7.14 33.79 14.44
CA GLY A 641 6.14 34.76 13.98
C GLY A 641 5.26 34.19 12.86
N GLY A 642 4.24 34.95 12.44
CA GLY A 642 3.41 34.62 11.28
C GLY A 642 2.12 33.85 11.59
N ALA A 643 0.98 34.46 11.25
CA ALA A 643 -0.36 33.87 11.21
C ALA A 643 -1.33 34.79 10.45
N GLU A 644 -0.95 35.27 9.25
CA GLU A 644 -1.70 36.30 8.51
C GLU A 644 -3.16 35.93 8.26
N ASP A 645 -3.44 34.68 7.89
CA ASP A 645 -4.80 34.18 7.70
C ASP A 645 -5.64 34.23 8.98
N LEU A 646 -5.04 33.88 10.12
CA LEU A 646 -5.71 33.94 11.42
C LEU A 646 -5.93 35.38 11.86
N VAL A 647 -4.96 36.26 11.62
CA VAL A 647 -5.09 37.70 11.89
C VAL A 647 -6.21 38.29 11.06
N SER A 648 -6.27 37.99 9.77
CA SER A 648 -7.32 38.45 8.86
C SER A 648 -8.69 37.95 9.31
N GLN A 649 -8.79 36.66 9.66
CA GLN A 649 -10.03 36.05 10.14
C GLN A 649 -10.53 36.71 11.44
N LEU A 650 -9.68 36.81 12.46
CA LEU A 650 -10.05 37.37 13.77
C LEU A 650 -10.30 38.88 13.69
N SER A 651 -9.57 39.60 12.82
CA SER A 651 -9.83 41.02 12.55
C SER A 651 -11.17 41.24 11.84
N GLY A 652 -11.57 40.34 10.93
CA GLY A 652 -12.90 40.34 10.32
C GLY A 652 -14.05 40.14 11.31
N LEU A 653 -13.79 39.46 12.43
CA LEU A 653 -14.71 39.30 13.57
C LEU A 653 -14.65 40.48 14.56
N GLY A 654 -13.81 41.48 14.27
CA GLY A 654 -13.67 42.72 15.03
C GLY A 654 -12.71 42.64 16.21
N ALA A 655 -11.76 41.69 16.23
CA ALA A 655 -10.68 41.65 17.22
C ALA A 655 -9.41 42.33 16.69
N ARG A 656 -8.74 43.12 17.53
CA ARG A 656 -7.38 43.63 17.28
C ARG A 656 -6.38 42.55 17.66
N VAL A 657 -5.77 41.94 16.65
CA VAL A 657 -4.77 40.89 16.84
C VAL A 657 -3.36 41.42 16.55
N VAL A 658 -2.45 41.27 17.51
CA VAL A 658 -1.03 41.55 17.35
C VAL A 658 -0.27 40.22 17.40
N VAL A 659 0.50 39.92 16.35
CA VAL A 659 1.37 38.73 16.33
C VAL A 659 2.81 39.18 16.54
N VAL A 660 3.46 38.65 17.59
CA VAL A 660 4.85 38.98 17.91
C VAL A 660 5.70 37.72 17.88
N ALA A 661 6.77 37.72 17.08
CA ALA A 661 7.79 36.68 17.13
C ALA A 661 8.55 36.79 18.46
N CYS A 662 8.38 35.83 19.36
CA CYS A 662 9.06 35.79 20.65
C CYS A 662 9.23 34.33 21.08
N ASP A 663 10.45 33.98 21.50
CA ASP A 663 10.69 32.74 22.23
C ASP A 663 10.41 32.99 23.71
N THR A 664 9.42 32.32 24.29
CA THR A 664 9.06 32.49 25.71
C THR A 664 10.18 32.08 26.65
N ALA A 665 11.12 31.23 26.20
CA ALA A 665 12.30 30.88 26.97
C ALA A 665 13.37 31.99 27.00
N ASP A 666 13.24 33.04 26.18
CA ASP A 666 14.08 34.25 26.27
C ASP A 666 13.40 35.28 27.19
N ARG A 667 13.90 35.38 28.43
CA ARG A 667 13.34 36.25 29.46
C ARG A 667 13.34 37.72 29.06
N GLU A 668 14.37 38.20 28.36
CA GLU A 668 14.45 39.61 27.96
C GLU A 668 13.49 39.92 26.81
N ALA A 669 13.38 39.02 25.83
CA ALA A 669 12.43 39.17 24.73
C ALA A 669 10.98 39.14 25.24
N LEU A 670 10.68 38.22 26.16
CA LEU A 670 9.36 38.14 26.80
C LEU A 670 9.07 39.39 27.66
N GLY A 671 10.07 39.91 28.39
CA GLY A 671 9.93 41.15 29.15
C GLY A 671 9.58 42.34 28.25
N ARG A 672 10.25 42.49 27.10
CA ARG A 672 9.92 43.53 26.11
C ARG A 672 8.50 43.38 25.56
N LEU A 673 8.06 42.14 25.29
CA LEU A 673 6.70 41.84 24.83
C LEU A 673 5.64 42.26 25.86
N LEU A 674 5.83 41.89 27.14
CA LEU A 674 4.88 42.19 28.21
C LEU A 674 4.79 43.68 28.54
N VAL A 675 5.89 44.43 28.37
CA VAL A 675 5.88 45.91 28.51
C VAL A 675 5.14 46.57 27.35
N ALA A 676 5.33 46.09 26.12
CA ALA A 676 4.68 46.65 24.93
C ALA A 676 3.17 46.32 24.88
N HIS A 677 2.79 45.15 25.39
CA HIS A 677 1.42 44.64 25.38
C HIS A 677 1.07 43.99 26.74
N PRO A 678 0.72 44.78 27.76
CA PRO A 678 0.42 44.26 29.09
C PRO A 678 -0.86 43.40 29.08
N PRO A 679 -0.78 42.10 29.44
CA PRO A 679 -1.95 41.23 29.42
C PRO A 679 -2.78 41.35 30.70
N THR A 680 -4.10 41.14 30.58
CA THR A 680 -5.00 40.85 31.72
C THR A 680 -5.29 39.35 31.84
N VAL A 681 -5.05 38.58 30.76
CA VAL A 681 -5.15 37.11 30.76
C VAL A 681 -3.95 36.51 30.03
N VAL A 682 -3.39 35.44 30.59
CA VAL A 682 -2.31 34.67 29.96
C VAL A 682 -2.79 33.26 29.68
N VAL A 683 -2.62 32.79 28.45
CA VAL A 683 -2.82 31.39 28.02
C VAL A 683 -1.49 30.86 27.49
N HIS A 684 -0.88 29.95 28.25
CA HIS A 684 0.39 29.35 27.89
C HIS A 684 0.20 28.02 27.16
N ALA A 685 0.12 28.07 25.83
CA ALA A 685 0.00 26.91 24.93
C ALA A 685 1.31 26.58 24.18
N ALA A 686 2.45 27.13 24.61
CA ALA A 686 3.74 26.85 23.99
C ALA A 686 4.25 25.44 24.38
N GLY A 687 4.79 24.71 23.41
CA GLY A 687 5.38 23.39 23.64
C GLY A 687 5.91 22.76 22.36
N VAL A 688 6.75 21.75 22.53
CA VAL A 688 7.27 20.88 21.46
C VAL A 688 7.25 19.43 21.95
N LEU A 689 7.17 18.47 21.02
CA LEU A 689 7.32 17.05 21.32
C LEU A 689 8.63 16.54 20.74
N ASP A 690 9.27 15.63 21.47
CA ASP A 690 10.49 14.94 21.05
C ASP A 690 10.58 13.59 21.78
N ASP A 691 9.61 12.71 21.49
CA ASP A 691 9.34 11.47 22.24
C ASP A 691 10.46 10.41 22.07
N GLY A 692 10.80 9.71 23.14
CA GLY A 692 11.77 8.61 23.14
C GLY A 692 11.71 7.78 24.42
N ALA A 693 12.04 6.49 24.33
CA ALA A 693 12.15 5.63 25.51
C ALA A 693 13.25 6.14 26.45
N VAL A 694 13.08 5.95 27.76
CA VAL A 694 14.00 6.42 28.81
C VAL A 694 15.46 6.01 28.53
N THR A 695 15.68 4.81 28.01
CA THR A 695 17.03 4.28 27.70
C THR A 695 17.71 4.99 26.52
N THR A 696 16.93 5.55 25.60
CA THR A 696 17.41 6.26 24.40
C THR A 696 17.30 7.78 24.51
N MET A 697 16.65 8.29 25.56
CA MET A 697 16.45 9.72 25.80
C MET A 697 17.79 10.40 26.06
N THR A 698 18.07 11.49 25.34
CA THR A 698 19.30 12.28 25.53
C THR A 698 18.99 13.62 26.18
N ASP A 699 19.98 14.22 26.84
CA ASP A 699 19.86 15.53 27.48
C ASP A 699 19.35 16.60 26.51
N LYS A 700 19.80 16.55 25.25
CA LYS A 700 19.36 17.47 24.21
C LYS A 700 17.86 17.37 23.92
N ARG A 701 17.33 16.15 23.85
CA ARG A 701 15.88 15.89 23.61
C ARG A 701 15.04 16.25 24.84
N LEU A 702 15.60 16.05 26.03
CA LEU A 702 14.98 16.46 27.29
C LEU A 702 14.89 17.99 27.40
N ASP A 703 16.02 18.68 27.20
CA ASP A 703 16.10 20.14 27.28
C ASP A 703 15.22 20.81 26.22
N ALA A 704 15.14 20.27 25.01
CA ALA A 704 14.31 20.82 23.93
C ALA A 704 12.81 20.91 24.32
N VAL A 705 12.30 19.94 25.07
CA VAL A 705 10.90 19.87 25.51
C VAL A 705 10.64 20.67 26.78
N LEU A 706 11.59 20.66 27.73
CA LEU A 706 11.50 21.45 28.96
C LEU A 706 11.50 22.95 28.66
N ARG A 707 12.39 23.42 27.78
CA ARG A 707 12.64 24.85 27.56
C ARG A 707 11.39 25.73 27.32
N PRO A 708 10.47 25.40 26.39
CA PRO A 708 9.27 26.23 26.17
C PRO A 708 8.23 26.13 27.29
N LYS A 709 8.17 25.02 28.04
CA LYS A 709 7.14 24.74 29.06
C LYS A 709 7.59 25.04 30.50
N VAL A 710 8.87 24.93 30.79
CA VAL A 710 9.46 25.18 32.10
C VAL A 710 9.95 26.63 32.15
N ASP A 711 10.96 26.96 31.35
CA ASP A 711 11.57 28.30 31.31
C ASP A 711 10.51 29.33 30.91
N GLY A 712 9.75 29.03 29.85
CA GLY A 712 8.70 29.92 29.35
C GLY A 712 7.62 30.23 30.39
N ALA A 713 7.14 29.22 31.12
CA ALA A 713 6.11 29.40 32.13
C ALA A 713 6.66 30.09 33.40
N TRP A 714 7.91 29.80 33.79
CA TRP A 714 8.58 30.48 34.90
C TRP A 714 8.82 31.96 34.60
N HIS A 715 9.32 32.30 33.42
CA HIS A 715 9.50 33.70 33.01
C HIS A 715 8.17 34.45 32.96
N LEU A 716 7.10 33.82 32.42
CA LEU A 716 5.75 34.40 32.47
C LEU A 716 5.31 34.63 33.92
N HIS A 717 5.59 33.71 34.84
CA HIS A 717 5.23 33.88 36.24
C HIS A 717 5.96 35.08 36.87
N GLU A 718 7.29 35.15 36.77
CA GLU A 718 8.08 36.23 37.38
C GLU A 718 7.69 37.60 36.81
N LEU A 719 7.60 37.70 35.48
CA LEU A 719 7.35 38.97 34.79
C LEU A 719 5.91 39.47 34.97
N THR A 720 4.99 38.62 35.43
CA THR A 720 3.58 38.98 35.68
C THR A 720 3.19 38.93 37.16
N GLU A 721 4.13 38.70 38.08
CA GLU A 721 3.83 38.58 39.52
C GLU A 721 3.16 39.84 40.09
N GLY A 722 3.61 41.02 39.66
CA GLY A 722 3.02 42.31 40.02
C GLY A 722 1.86 42.79 39.15
N SER A 723 1.38 41.97 38.21
CA SER A 723 0.27 42.33 37.30
C SER A 723 -1.08 41.85 37.84
N GLU A 724 -2.12 42.67 37.71
CA GLU A 724 -3.50 42.32 38.07
C GLU A 724 -4.13 41.42 36.99
N LEU A 725 -3.65 40.17 36.89
CA LEU A 725 -4.22 39.19 35.96
C LEU A 725 -5.60 38.71 36.46
N LYS A 726 -6.53 38.50 35.53
CA LYS A 726 -7.80 37.82 35.75
C LYS A 726 -7.66 36.30 35.66
N ALA A 727 -6.83 35.81 34.73
CA ALA A 727 -6.57 34.38 34.56
C ALA A 727 -5.16 34.10 34.04
N PHE A 728 -4.61 32.95 34.45
CA PHE A 728 -3.31 32.43 34.01
C PHE A 728 -3.46 30.93 33.72
N VAL A 729 -3.69 30.58 32.47
CA VAL A 729 -4.05 29.22 32.03
C VAL A 729 -2.81 28.53 31.46
N LEU A 730 -2.43 27.39 32.04
CA LEU A 730 -1.30 26.57 31.61
C LEU A 730 -1.81 25.34 30.86
N PHE A 731 -1.37 25.15 29.60
CA PHE A 731 -1.72 23.96 28.83
C PHE A 731 -0.74 22.84 29.17
N SER A 732 -1.15 21.99 30.10
CA SER A 732 -0.45 20.79 30.51
C SER A 732 -0.96 19.58 29.71
N SER A 733 -0.58 18.37 30.12
CA SER A 733 -1.03 17.11 29.53
C SER A 733 -1.28 16.07 30.60
N ALA A 734 -2.31 15.23 30.40
CA ALA A 734 -2.60 14.08 31.26
C ALA A 734 -1.39 13.15 31.45
N THR A 735 -0.42 13.17 30.51
CA THR A 735 0.84 12.41 30.59
C THR A 735 1.73 12.83 31.77
N GLY A 736 1.71 14.10 32.20
CA GLY A 736 2.44 14.56 33.39
C GLY A 736 1.88 13.97 34.70
N VAL A 737 0.60 13.58 34.68
CA VAL A 737 -0.11 13.05 35.85
C VAL A 737 -0.16 11.52 35.84
N LEU A 738 -0.39 10.91 34.67
CA LEU A 738 -0.60 9.47 34.52
C LEU A 738 0.66 8.72 34.07
N GLY A 739 1.63 9.40 33.45
CA GLY A 739 2.75 8.78 32.75
C GLY A 739 2.35 8.19 31.39
N ASN A 740 3.27 8.16 30.43
CA ASN A 740 3.09 7.44 29.17
C ASN A 740 4.44 6.91 28.66
N PRO A 741 4.55 5.63 28.26
CA PRO A 741 5.80 5.10 27.72
C PRO A 741 6.31 5.91 26.52
N GLY A 742 7.60 6.25 26.55
CA GLY A 742 8.27 7.04 25.52
C GLY A 742 8.10 8.56 25.64
N GLN A 743 7.43 9.08 26.68
CA GLN A 743 7.16 10.52 26.83
C GLN A 743 7.73 11.11 28.12
N ALA A 744 8.85 10.57 28.60
CA ALA A 744 9.45 10.94 29.88
C ALA A 744 9.84 12.44 29.98
N ASN A 745 10.36 13.02 28.89
CA ASN A 745 10.67 14.46 28.81
C ASN A 745 9.41 15.34 28.79
N TYR A 746 8.38 14.95 28.04
CA TYR A 746 7.12 15.68 27.96
C TYR A 746 6.33 15.61 29.28
N ALA A 747 6.31 14.45 29.93
CA ALA A 747 5.68 14.29 31.24
C ALA A 747 6.40 15.13 32.31
N ALA A 748 7.74 15.19 32.28
CA ALA A 748 8.53 16.06 33.17
C ALA A 748 8.16 17.54 33.02
N ALA A 749 8.07 18.03 31.77
CA ALA A 749 7.72 19.41 31.48
C ALA A 749 6.30 19.79 31.97
N ASN A 750 5.33 18.90 31.75
CA ASN A 750 3.94 19.15 32.15
C ASN A 750 3.72 19.04 33.67
N ALA A 751 4.45 18.16 34.37
CA ALA A 751 4.40 18.09 35.83
C ALA A 751 4.90 19.38 36.50
N PHE A 752 5.89 20.07 35.90
CA PHE A 752 6.31 21.40 36.37
C PHE A 752 5.21 22.46 36.20
N LEU A 753 4.48 22.46 35.07
CA LEU A 753 3.34 23.35 34.85
C LEU A 753 2.25 23.15 35.92
N ASP A 754 1.95 21.90 36.24
CA ASP A 754 0.96 21.55 37.26
C ASP A 754 1.39 22.06 38.64
N ALA A 755 2.67 21.89 39.01
CA ALA A 755 3.23 22.41 40.24
C ALA A 755 3.25 23.95 40.28
N LEU A 756 3.52 24.62 39.15
CA LEU A 756 3.49 26.07 39.02
C LEU A 756 2.08 26.65 39.23
N ALA A 757 1.04 25.96 38.77
CA ALA A 757 -0.33 26.38 39.04
C ALA A 757 -0.65 26.36 40.54
N HIS A 758 -0.23 25.31 41.26
CA HIS A 758 -0.33 25.26 42.72
C HIS A 758 0.48 26.35 43.41
N HIS A 759 1.72 26.58 42.96
CA HIS A 759 2.60 27.62 43.51
C HIS A 759 1.99 29.02 43.40
N ARG A 760 1.49 29.38 42.21
CA ARG A 760 0.85 30.70 41.98
C ARG A 760 -0.40 30.88 42.84
N ARG A 761 -1.27 29.86 42.93
CA ARG A 761 -2.47 29.94 43.79
C ARG A 761 -2.12 30.12 45.26
N ALA A 762 -1.06 29.46 45.74
CA ALA A 762 -0.60 29.62 47.11
C ALA A 762 -0.04 31.04 47.41
N LEU A 763 0.38 31.78 46.39
CA LEU A 763 0.74 33.20 46.48
C LEU A 763 -0.47 34.14 46.36
N GLY A 764 -1.68 33.61 46.19
CA GLY A 764 -2.89 34.40 45.94
C GLY A 764 -3.03 34.88 44.50
N LEU A 765 -2.18 34.43 43.58
CA LEU A 765 -2.22 34.79 42.16
C LEU A 765 -3.12 33.79 41.38
N PRO A 766 -3.83 34.23 40.33
CA PRO A 766 -4.61 33.32 39.50
C PRO A 766 -3.69 32.35 38.77
N ALA A 767 -4.11 31.08 38.69
CA ALA A 767 -3.52 30.06 37.83
C ALA A 767 -4.44 28.85 37.67
N VAL A 768 -4.49 28.22 36.50
CA VAL A 768 -5.08 26.88 36.33
C VAL A 768 -4.25 26.10 35.32
N SER A 769 -3.89 24.87 35.66
CA SER A 769 -3.29 23.93 34.73
C SER A 769 -4.36 22.98 34.19
N LEU A 770 -4.49 22.93 32.87
CA LEU A 770 -5.38 22.01 32.17
C LEU A 770 -4.52 20.89 31.59
N ALA A 771 -4.49 19.74 32.28
CA ALA A 771 -3.78 18.54 31.88
C ALA A 771 -4.60 17.78 30.83
N TRP A 772 -4.54 18.27 29.58
CA TRP A 772 -5.34 17.78 28.47
C TRP A 772 -5.15 16.29 28.18
N GLY A 773 -6.27 15.61 27.95
CA GLY A 773 -6.33 14.31 27.28
C GLY A 773 -6.05 14.40 25.78
N LEU A 774 -6.35 13.31 25.08
CA LEU A 774 -6.18 13.23 23.64
C LEU A 774 -7.19 14.15 22.92
N TRP A 775 -6.73 15.04 22.04
CA TRP A 775 -7.59 15.82 21.15
C TRP A 775 -7.77 15.09 19.81
N GLN A 776 -8.99 15.10 19.27
CA GLN A 776 -9.30 14.61 17.93
C GLN A 776 -8.68 15.55 16.89
N ARG A 777 -8.12 14.95 15.82
CA ARG A 777 -7.36 15.60 14.74
C ARG A 777 -7.58 17.11 14.63
N SER A 778 -6.60 17.86 15.13
CA SER A 778 -6.30 19.22 14.71
C SER A 778 -4.81 19.26 14.41
N ASP A 779 -4.42 19.93 13.33
CA ASP A 779 -3.10 19.85 12.67
C ASP A 779 -1.94 20.35 13.55
N GLY A 780 -1.57 19.59 14.59
CA GLY A 780 -0.53 19.92 15.55
C GLY A 780 -0.19 18.77 16.51
N MET A 781 0.27 19.11 17.72
CA MET A 781 1.01 18.26 18.67
C MET A 781 0.42 16.84 18.91
N ALA A 782 -0.89 16.64 18.83
CA ALA A 782 -1.54 15.33 18.99
C ALA A 782 -1.41 14.39 17.76
N GLY A 783 -1.00 14.91 16.61
CA GLY A 783 -0.80 14.17 15.36
C GLY A 783 0.48 13.32 15.31
N ASN A 784 1.42 13.54 16.24
CA ASN A 784 2.71 12.83 16.31
C ASN A 784 2.71 11.64 17.29
N LEU A 785 1.57 11.31 17.91
CA LEU A 785 1.47 10.14 18.78
C LEU A 785 1.57 8.87 17.94
N SER A 786 2.46 7.95 18.33
CA SER A 786 2.58 6.64 17.68
C SER A 786 1.23 5.90 17.69
N GLU A 787 0.96 5.12 16.64
CA GLU A 787 -0.28 4.36 16.49
C GLU A 787 -0.50 3.38 17.65
N ALA A 788 0.60 2.86 18.24
CA ALA A 788 0.60 2.05 19.46
C ALA A 788 0.20 2.83 20.72
N SER A 789 0.66 4.08 20.88
CA SER A 789 0.27 4.96 22.00
C SER A 789 -1.21 5.36 21.89
N ARG A 790 -1.70 5.61 20.68
CA ARG A 790 -3.13 5.89 20.41
C ARG A 790 -4.01 4.66 20.68
N ALA A 791 -3.60 3.48 20.21
CA ALA A 791 -4.31 2.22 20.45
C ALA A 791 -4.32 1.84 21.95
N ARG A 792 -3.24 2.13 22.70
CA ARG A 792 -3.19 1.92 24.16
C ARG A 792 -4.10 2.87 24.93
N LEU A 793 -4.13 4.16 24.58
CA LEU A 793 -5.03 5.14 25.20
C LEU A 793 -6.51 4.78 24.98
N VAL A 794 -6.86 4.37 23.76
CA VAL A 794 -8.22 3.86 23.44
C VAL A 794 -8.53 2.58 24.21
N ARG A 795 -7.58 1.63 24.31
CA ARG A 795 -7.72 0.40 25.14
C ARG A 795 -7.83 0.69 26.64
N SER A 796 -7.31 1.83 27.12
CA SER A 796 -7.43 2.27 28.52
C SER A 796 -8.75 2.97 28.85
N GLY A 797 -9.63 3.14 27.84
CA GLY A 797 -10.93 3.80 27.98
C GLY A 797 -10.91 5.31 27.78
N VAL A 798 -9.79 5.90 27.35
CA VAL A 798 -9.69 7.34 27.05
C VAL A 798 -10.07 7.59 25.59
N THR A 799 -11.12 8.37 25.37
CA THR A 799 -11.57 8.79 24.03
C THR A 799 -11.01 10.16 23.66
N ALA A 800 -10.85 10.42 22.37
CA ALA A 800 -10.38 11.71 21.88
C ALA A 800 -11.47 12.79 22.04
N LEU A 801 -11.07 13.99 22.46
CA LEU A 801 -11.93 15.17 22.60
C LEU A 801 -12.10 15.88 21.26
N THR A 802 -13.33 16.16 20.83
CA THR A 802 -13.55 17.08 19.69
C THR A 802 -13.11 18.51 20.05
N ALA A 803 -12.97 19.38 19.05
CA ALA A 803 -12.64 20.79 19.29
C ALA A 803 -13.69 21.47 20.18
N GLU A 804 -14.96 21.20 19.92
CA GLU A 804 -16.11 21.76 20.66
C GLU A 804 -16.13 21.25 22.10
N GLN A 805 -15.90 19.94 22.30
CA GLN A 805 -15.80 19.35 23.64
C GLN A 805 -14.62 19.92 24.42
N GLY A 806 -13.46 20.03 23.78
CA GLY A 806 -12.26 20.59 24.41
C GLY A 806 -12.42 22.06 24.78
N LEU A 807 -13.04 22.88 23.93
CA LEU A 807 -13.31 24.29 24.22
C LEU A 807 -14.35 24.48 25.33
N ALA A 808 -15.40 23.66 25.37
CA ALA A 808 -16.36 23.67 26.49
C ALA A 808 -15.69 23.30 27.84
N LEU A 809 -14.78 22.33 27.83
CA LEU A 809 -14.00 21.95 29.02
C LEU A 809 -12.94 23.02 29.38
N PHE A 810 -12.43 23.77 28.39
CA PHE A 810 -11.55 24.92 28.62
C PHE A 810 -12.28 26.00 29.43
N ASP A 811 -13.49 26.37 29.02
CA ASP A 811 -14.30 27.38 29.75
C ASP A 811 -14.62 26.93 31.17
N ALA A 812 -15.10 25.69 31.31
CA ALA A 812 -15.42 25.10 32.61
C ALA A 812 -14.18 25.02 33.52
N GLY A 813 -13.01 24.67 32.95
CA GLY A 813 -11.75 24.60 33.68
C GLY A 813 -11.21 25.97 34.11
N CYS A 814 -11.37 27.00 33.27
CA CYS A 814 -10.91 28.35 33.58
C CYS A 814 -11.68 28.99 34.74
N GLY A 815 -12.95 28.64 34.93
CA GLY A 815 -13.78 29.08 36.06
C GLY A 815 -13.57 28.31 37.38
N ALA A 816 -12.70 27.29 37.40
CA ALA A 816 -12.62 26.34 38.50
C ALA A 816 -11.71 26.76 39.67
N LYS A 817 -12.04 26.28 40.88
CA LYS A 817 -11.32 26.56 42.14
C LYS A 817 -10.15 25.60 42.41
N GLU A 818 -9.94 24.64 41.53
CA GLU A 818 -8.82 23.70 41.52
C GLU A 818 -7.64 24.26 40.71
N ALA A 819 -6.41 24.08 41.21
CA ALA A 819 -5.20 24.52 40.52
C ALA A 819 -4.88 23.66 39.29
N VAL A 820 -5.23 22.37 39.32
CA VAL A 820 -4.94 21.40 38.27
C VAL A 820 -6.19 20.58 37.97
N LEU A 821 -6.59 20.54 36.71
CA LEU A 821 -7.72 19.77 36.21
C LEU A 821 -7.29 18.91 35.02
N LEU A 822 -7.93 17.76 34.84
CA LEU A 822 -7.70 16.83 33.74
C LEU A 822 -8.96 16.76 32.86
N PRO A 823 -9.02 17.50 31.74
CA PRO A 823 -10.08 17.37 30.74
C PRO A 823 -9.86 16.11 29.91
N ILE A 824 -10.68 15.08 30.14
CA ILE A 824 -10.55 13.74 29.54
C ILE A 824 -11.94 13.13 29.32
N SER A 825 -12.12 12.40 28.21
CA SER A 825 -13.39 11.73 27.88
C SER A 825 -13.27 10.21 28.01
N GLY A 826 -14.39 9.54 28.35
CA GLY A 826 -14.52 8.08 28.38
C GLY A 826 -14.01 7.34 29.62
N MET A 827 -13.32 7.99 30.57
CA MET A 827 -12.68 7.28 31.69
C MET A 827 -13.59 7.14 32.93
N SER A 828 -13.56 5.96 33.58
CA SER A 828 -14.19 5.70 34.89
C SER A 828 -13.19 5.92 36.04
N PRO A 829 -13.60 6.48 37.21
CA PRO A 829 -12.70 6.68 38.36
C PRO A 829 -12.04 5.36 38.78
N ARG A 830 -10.71 5.27 38.66
CA ARG A 830 -9.93 4.05 38.98
C ARG A 830 -8.78 4.38 39.94
N ARG A 831 -8.35 3.36 40.68
CA ARG A 831 -7.07 3.39 41.42
C ARG A 831 -5.93 3.39 40.40
N LEU A 832 -4.96 4.29 40.56
CA LEU A 832 -3.71 4.34 39.79
C LEU A 832 -2.81 3.15 40.19
N ARG A 833 -3.18 1.92 39.78
CA ARG A 833 -2.39 0.71 39.99
C ARG A 833 -1.85 0.20 38.66
N HIS A 834 -0.53 0.14 38.53
CA HIS A 834 0.12 -0.69 37.52
C HIS A 834 0.19 -2.13 38.05
N ARG A 835 -0.35 -3.11 37.30
CA ARG A 835 -0.19 -4.53 37.62
C ARG A 835 1.09 -5.04 36.96
N GLY A 836 2.13 -5.31 37.75
CA GLY A 836 3.25 -6.17 37.36
C GLY A 836 3.17 -7.53 38.06
N ALA A 837 3.30 -8.60 37.29
CA ALA A 837 3.52 -9.97 37.78
C ALA A 837 5.01 -10.11 38.16
N GLY A 838 5.30 -10.78 39.28
CA GLY A 838 6.60 -10.71 39.96
C GLY A 838 7.70 -11.69 39.53
N THR A 839 8.86 -11.45 40.15
CA THR A 839 10.11 -12.26 40.27
C THR A 839 11.04 -12.23 39.04
N SER A 840 12.37 -12.10 39.11
CA SER A 840 13.37 -12.14 40.20
C SER A 840 14.67 -11.42 39.76
N LEU A 841 15.36 -10.76 40.68
CA LEU A 841 16.78 -10.34 40.56
C LEU A 841 17.68 -11.52 40.98
N VAL A 842 18.86 -11.68 40.34
CA VAL A 842 20.20 -12.04 40.90
C VAL A 842 21.11 -12.62 39.80
N GLY A 843 22.35 -12.12 39.74
CA GLY A 843 23.33 -12.38 38.68
C GLY A 843 24.26 -13.59 38.87
N SER A 844 24.69 -14.12 37.72
CA SER A 844 25.94 -14.86 37.41
C SER A 844 25.94 -15.06 35.88
N SER A 845 27.09 -14.96 35.20
CA SER A 845 27.13 -15.03 33.72
C SER A 845 26.56 -16.38 33.24
N VAL A 846 25.69 -16.35 32.23
CA VAL A 846 24.99 -17.56 31.73
C VAL A 846 25.97 -18.61 31.21
N ARG A 847 27.11 -18.20 30.65
CA ARG A 847 28.14 -19.10 30.15
C ARG A 847 28.72 -20.00 31.25
N GLU A 848 29.04 -19.45 32.42
CA GLU A 848 29.62 -20.20 33.55
C GLU A 848 28.67 -21.29 34.06
N ARG A 849 27.36 -21.02 34.06
CA ARG A 849 26.32 -22.00 34.47
C ARG A 849 26.09 -23.11 33.44
N LEU A 850 26.37 -22.85 32.17
CA LEU A 850 26.11 -23.78 31.06
C LEU A 850 27.27 -24.72 30.75
N VAL A 851 28.51 -24.37 31.14
CA VAL A 851 29.72 -25.20 30.92
C VAL A 851 29.65 -26.54 31.64
N GLU A 852 29.06 -26.59 32.83
CA GLU A 852 28.95 -27.81 33.65
C GLU A 852 27.82 -28.76 33.20
N LEU A 853 26.98 -28.35 32.24
CA LEU A 853 25.86 -29.15 31.73
C LEU A 853 26.26 -29.95 30.49
N ASP A 854 25.70 -31.15 30.35
CA ASP A 854 25.74 -31.98 29.15
C ASP A 854 24.93 -31.36 28.01
N GLU A 855 25.32 -31.64 26.76
CA GLU A 855 24.80 -30.98 25.55
C GLU A 855 23.25 -30.98 25.44
N PRO A 856 22.52 -32.08 25.71
CA PRO A 856 21.06 -32.10 25.63
C PRO A 856 20.38 -31.30 26.75
N VAL A 857 21.01 -31.17 27.92
CA VAL A 857 20.48 -30.39 29.05
C VAL A 857 20.83 -28.91 28.87
N ARG A 858 22.02 -28.61 28.34
CA ARG A 858 22.46 -27.26 27.97
C ARG A 858 21.53 -26.63 26.95
N TYR A 859 21.22 -27.33 25.86
CA TYR A 859 20.28 -26.86 24.85
C TYR A 859 18.89 -26.60 25.42
N ARG A 860 18.33 -27.53 26.22
CA ARG A 860 17.02 -27.35 26.87
C ARG A 860 17.00 -26.17 27.84
N THR A 861 18.12 -25.91 28.53
CA THR A 861 18.26 -24.78 29.46
C THR A 861 18.27 -23.45 28.71
N VAL A 862 18.99 -23.35 27.59
CA VAL A 862 18.99 -22.16 26.73
C VAL A 862 17.62 -21.96 26.06
N LEU A 863 16.96 -23.03 25.59
CA LEU A 863 15.61 -22.95 25.04
C LEU A 863 14.59 -22.46 26.08
N GLY A 864 14.67 -22.96 27.31
CA GLY A 864 13.83 -22.48 28.42
C GLY A 864 14.05 -20.99 28.71
N MET A 865 15.30 -20.51 28.62
CA MET A 865 15.65 -19.10 28.77
C MET A 865 15.07 -18.25 27.63
N VAL A 866 15.25 -18.65 26.37
CA VAL A 866 14.69 -17.92 25.21
C VAL A 866 13.16 -17.84 25.31
N ARG A 867 12.50 -18.92 25.71
CA ARG A 867 11.04 -18.95 25.91
C ARG A 867 10.60 -18.07 27.09
N ALA A 868 11.37 -18.02 28.17
CA ALA A 868 11.08 -17.15 29.32
C ALA A 868 11.21 -15.66 28.97
N GLU A 869 12.27 -15.29 28.24
CA GLU A 869 12.45 -13.91 27.76
C GLU A 869 11.36 -13.54 26.75
N ALA A 870 10.99 -14.47 25.86
CA ALA A 870 9.90 -14.25 24.92
C ALA A 870 8.54 -14.09 25.61
N ALA A 871 8.25 -14.91 26.62
CA ALA A 871 7.04 -14.79 27.45
C ALA A 871 7.02 -13.45 28.19
N SER A 872 8.16 -12.99 28.70
CA SER A 872 8.30 -11.71 29.38
C SER A 872 8.02 -10.52 28.44
N VAL A 873 8.57 -10.54 27.22
CA VAL A 873 8.37 -9.46 26.23
C VAL A 873 6.91 -9.38 25.77
N LEU A 874 6.26 -10.53 25.58
CA LEU A 874 4.86 -10.61 25.16
C LEU A 874 3.84 -10.49 26.31
N GLY A 875 4.31 -10.47 27.57
CA GLY A 875 3.44 -10.37 28.74
C GLY A 875 2.64 -11.63 29.09
N HIS A 876 3.11 -12.81 28.66
CA HIS A 876 2.50 -14.09 29.02
C HIS A 876 2.82 -14.48 30.47
N ALA A 877 1.85 -15.09 31.14
CA ALA A 877 1.98 -15.47 32.56
C ALA A 877 2.81 -16.74 32.78
N SER A 878 3.01 -17.55 31.74
CA SER A 878 3.79 -18.79 31.77
C SER A 878 4.62 -18.99 30.50
N ILE A 879 5.79 -19.63 30.65
CA ILE A 879 6.63 -20.09 29.53
C ILE A 879 5.92 -21.11 28.64
N ASP A 880 4.92 -21.82 29.17
CA ASP A 880 4.16 -22.83 28.44
C ASP A 880 3.25 -22.24 27.37
N GLU A 881 2.94 -20.94 27.48
CA GLU A 881 2.18 -20.18 26.48
C GLU A 881 3.03 -19.80 25.25
N ILE A 882 4.36 -20.02 25.31
CA ILE A 882 5.29 -19.84 24.19
C ILE A 882 5.70 -21.20 23.64
N PRO A 883 5.05 -21.74 22.58
CA PRO A 883 5.53 -22.92 21.86
C PRO A 883 6.96 -22.75 21.34
N SER A 884 7.80 -23.80 21.42
CA SER A 884 9.22 -23.72 21.03
C SER A 884 9.45 -23.64 19.52
N GLU A 885 8.56 -24.22 18.72
CA GLU A 885 8.68 -24.33 17.26
C GLU A 885 7.84 -23.28 16.51
N ARG A 886 7.06 -22.46 17.22
CA ARG A 886 6.17 -21.48 16.59
C ARG A 886 6.93 -20.20 16.29
N ALA A 887 6.66 -19.61 15.11
CA ALA A 887 7.29 -18.38 14.70
C ALA A 887 6.97 -17.22 15.66
N PHE A 888 7.96 -16.37 15.94
CA PHE A 888 7.81 -15.25 16.87
C PHE A 888 6.69 -14.29 16.46
N THR A 889 6.49 -14.03 15.17
CA THR A 889 5.42 -13.12 14.70
C THR A 889 4.01 -13.67 14.91
N GLU A 890 3.82 -14.99 14.82
CA GLU A 890 2.55 -15.63 15.20
C GLU A 890 2.28 -15.56 16.71
N LEU A 891 3.34 -15.38 17.51
CA LEU A 891 3.25 -15.15 18.95
C LEU A 891 3.04 -13.67 19.28
N GLY A 892 2.99 -12.79 18.28
CA GLY A 892 2.77 -11.35 18.46
C GLY A 892 4.03 -10.50 18.52
N PHE A 893 5.19 -11.04 18.10
CA PHE A 893 6.39 -10.23 17.92
C PHE A 893 6.27 -9.29 16.70
N ASP A 894 6.74 -8.07 16.89
CA ASP A 894 6.91 -7.00 15.91
C ASP A 894 8.36 -6.49 15.93
N SER A 895 8.67 -5.45 15.14
CA SER A 895 10.03 -4.92 15.03
C SER A 895 10.60 -4.36 16.35
N LEU A 896 9.75 -3.94 17.28
CA LEU A 896 10.19 -3.36 18.56
C LEU A 896 10.38 -4.45 19.61
N THR A 897 9.42 -5.37 19.73
CA THR A 897 9.51 -6.53 20.64
C THR A 897 10.63 -7.49 20.21
N ALA A 898 10.94 -7.59 18.92
CA ALA A 898 12.13 -8.31 18.44
C ALA A 898 13.45 -7.70 18.96
N VAL A 899 13.53 -6.38 19.00
CA VAL A 899 14.67 -5.64 19.54
C VAL A 899 14.74 -5.78 21.06
N GLU A 900 13.61 -5.77 21.75
CA GLU A 900 13.53 -5.99 23.20
C GLU A 900 13.97 -7.41 23.59
N LEU A 901 13.50 -8.45 22.89
CA LEU A 901 13.95 -9.83 23.10
C LEU A 901 15.46 -9.96 22.84
N ARG A 902 15.98 -9.38 21.75
CA ARG A 902 17.43 -9.34 21.50
C ARG A 902 18.18 -8.65 22.64
N ASN A 903 17.70 -7.51 23.13
CA ASN A 903 18.35 -6.77 24.21
C ASN A 903 18.36 -7.57 25.51
N ASN A 904 17.26 -8.22 25.86
CA ASN A 904 17.17 -9.09 27.02
C ASN A 904 18.10 -10.29 26.88
N LEU A 905 18.13 -10.94 25.71
CA LEU A 905 19.05 -12.04 25.45
C LEU A 905 20.51 -11.60 25.49
N ASN A 906 20.86 -10.42 24.97
CA ASN A 906 22.22 -9.86 25.09
C ASN A 906 22.57 -9.58 26.56
N ALA A 907 21.64 -9.01 27.33
CA ALA A 907 21.84 -8.74 28.76
C ALA A 907 22.01 -10.02 29.58
N THR A 908 21.24 -11.06 29.27
CA THR A 908 21.24 -12.34 29.98
C THR A 908 22.43 -13.21 29.55
N THR A 909 22.78 -13.28 28.26
CA THR A 909 23.83 -14.16 27.73
C THR A 909 25.22 -13.52 27.66
N GLY A 910 25.31 -12.18 27.57
CA GLY A 910 26.55 -11.45 27.32
C GLY A 910 27.04 -11.49 25.87
N LEU A 911 26.26 -12.05 24.93
CA LEU A 911 26.57 -12.07 23.50
C LEU A 911 26.24 -10.73 22.81
N GLN A 912 26.79 -10.55 21.60
CA GLN A 912 26.41 -9.47 20.67
C GLN A 912 25.55 -10.04 19.56
N LEU A 913 24.26 -10.28 19.83
CA LEU A 913 23.34 -10.81 18.83
C LEU A 913 22.88 -9.71 17.85
N PRO A 914 22.76 -10.01 16.54
CA PRO A 914 22.41 -9.02 15.52
C PRO A 914 20.97 -8.51 15.68
N ALA A 915 20.70 -7.30 15.17
CA ALA A 915 19.35 -6.70 15.19
C ALA A 915 18.30 -7.52 14.41
N THR A 916 18.75 -8.32 13.45
CA THR A 916 17.93 -9.20 12.62
C THR A 916 17.66 -10.57 13.27
N LEU A 917 18.13 -10.82 14.50
CA LEU A 917 18.08 -12.12 15.19
C LEU A 917 16.75 -12.85 15.02
N VAL A 918 15.65 -12.19 15.36
CA VAL A 918 14.31 -12.78 15.34
C VAL A 918 13.86 -13.07 13.90
N PHE A 919 14.32 -12.30 12.90
CA PHE A 919 14.02 -12.50 11.48
C PHE A 919 14.86 -13.60 10.83
N ASP A 920 16.14 -13.69 11.19
CA ASP A 920 17.05 -14.72 10.71
C ASP A 920 16.76 -16.09 11.36
N HIS A 921 16.25 -16.08 12.60
CA HIS A 921 15.94 -17.24 13.42
C HIS A 921 14.51 -17.12 13.99
N PRO A 922 13.48 -17.51 13.21
CA PRO A 922 12.08 -17.19 13.49
C PRO A 922 11.46 -17.91 14.68
N SER A 923 12.11 -18.93 15.27
CA SER A 923 11.58 -19.68 16.42
C SER A 923 12.48 -19.64 17.67
N PRO A 924 11.92 -19.81 18.89
CA PRO A 924 12.70 -20.01 20.10
C PRO A 924 13.75 -21.13 20.01
N THR A 925 13.43 -22.22 19.31
CA THR A 925 14.34 -23.34 19.01
C THR A 925 15.56 -22.89 18.21
N GLU A 926 15.37 -22.12 17.14
CA GLU A 926 16.49 -21.67 16.30
C GLU A 926 17.38 -20.63 16.98
N VAL A 927 16.78 -19.69 17.74
CA VAL A 927 17.54 -18.74 18.56
C VAL A 927 18.35 -19.46 19.64
N ALA A 928 17.78 -20.50 20.27
CA ALA A 928 18.51 -21.31 21.24
C ALA A 928 19.70 -22.06 20.61
N ARG A 929 19.55 -22.57 19.38
CA ARG A 929 20.66 -23.19 18.63
C ARG A 929 21.77 -22.19 18.34
N LEU A 930 21.42 -20.98 17.86
CA LEU A 930 22.40 -19.92 17.61
C LEU A 930 23.18 -19.57 18.87
N ILE A 931 22.48 -19.32 19.99
CA ILE A 931 23.12 -18.93 21.26
C ILE A 931 24.06 -20.04 21.77
N VAL A 932 23.68 -21.32 21.64
CA VAL A 932 24.57 -22.44 21.97
C VAL A 932 25.79 -22.48 21.05
N GLY A 933 25.61 -22.25 19.74
CA GLY A 933 26.70 -22.16 18.76
C GLY A 933 27.70 -21.05 19.10
N GLU A 934 27.21 -19.83 19.37
CA GLU A 934 28.03 -18.66 19.70
C GLU A 934 28.77 -18.79 21.04
N LEU A 935 28.14 -19.37 22.07
CA LEU A 935 28.77 -19.51 23.40
C LEU A 935 29.85 -20.61 23.45
N PHE A 936 29.73 -21.64 22.62
CA PHE A 936 30.54 -22.86 22.69
C PHE A 936 31.33 -23.17 21.41
N GLY A 937 31.22 -22.35 20.37
CA GLY A 937 31.98 -22.52 19.12
C GLY A 937 31.58 -23.77 18.33
N VAL A 938 30.35 -24.27 18.53
CA VAL A 938 29.82 -25.39 17.75
C VAL A 938 29.24 -24.82 16.46
N THR A 939 30.09 -24.61 15.46
CA THR A 939 29.63 -24.43 14.07
C THR A 939 28.89 -25.70 13.66
N LEU A 940 27.57 -25.59 13.49
CA LEU A 940 26.82 -26.61 12.77
C LEU A 940 27.38 -26.67 11.35
N ASP A 941 27.91 -27.83 10.97
CA ASP A 941 28.36 -28.14 9.63
C ASP A 941 27.26 -27.74 8.63
N VAL A 942 27.62 -26.82 7.75
CA VAL A 942 26.83 -26.53 6.55
C VAL A 942 27.03 -27.74 5.65
N ASP A 943 25.97 -28.52 5.44
CA ASP A 943 25.95 -29.59 4.43
C ASP A 943 26.49 -29.01 3.11
N THR A 944 27.74 -29.36 2.80
CA THR A 944 28.36 -29.07 1.52
C THR A 944 27.60 -29.84 0.45
N ALA A 945 26.74 -29.13 -0.29
CA ALA A 945 26.15 -29.64 -1.50
C ALA A 945 27.26 -30.12 -2.44
N VAL A 946 27.04 -31.32 -2.97
CA VAL A 946 27.93 -32.05 -3.87
C VAL A 946 28.33 -31.17 -5.05
N SER A 947 29.63 -30.88 -5.19
CA SER A 947 30.17 -30.33 -6.44
C SER A 947 30.11 -31.43 -7.51
N SER A 948 29.17 -31.33 -8.45
CA SER A 948 29.30 -32.03 -9.73
C SER A 948 30.26 -31.24 -10.61
N GLY A 949 31.49 -31.73 -10.73
CA GLY A 949 32.52 -31.11 -11.55
C GLY A 949 32.16 -31.04 -13.03
N GLY A 950 32.64 -29.99 -13.69
CA GLY A 950 32.75 -29.89 -15.15
C GLY A 950 31.43 -29.72 -15.91
N GLU A 951 30.54 -28.81 -15.50
CA GLU A 951 29.32 -28.52 -16.27
C GLU A 951 29.64 -27.74 -17.55
N GLU A 952 29.10 -28.22 -18.68
CA GLU A 952 29.09 -27.50 -19.97
C GLU A 952 28.53 -26.07 -19.77
N PRO A 953 29.28 -25.01 -20.10
CA PRO A 953 28.80 -23.63 -19.98
C PRO A 953 27.64 -23.37 -20.95
N ILE A 954 26.69 -22.54 -20.55
CA ILE A 954 25.56 -22.13 -21.40
C ILE A 954 25.84 -20.73 -21.95
N ALA A 955 25.72 -20.58 -23.27
CA ALA A 955 25.87 -19.32 -23.98
C ALA A 955 24.50 -18.65 -24.17
N ILE A 956 24.47 -17.33 -24.00
CA ILE A 956 23.38 -16.48 -24.51
C ILE A 956 23.79 -16.04 -25.91
N VAL A 957 22.97 -16.38 -26.92
CA VAL A 957 23.27 -16.15 -28.34
C VAL A 957 22.32 -15.16 -29.02
N GLY A 958 21.26 -14.76 -28.33
CA GLY A 958 20.34 -13.72 -28.78
C GLY A 958 19.56 -13.15 -27.60
N MET A 959 19.06 -11.93 -27.74
CA MET A 959 18.20 -11.28 -26.74
C MET A 959 17.31 -10.23 -27.39
N ALA A 960 16.09 -10.06 -26.89
CA ALA A 960 15.20 -8.98 -27.28
C ALA A 960 14.37 -8.53 -26.07
N CYS A 961 13.99 -7.25 -26.05
CA CYS A 961 13.23 -6.69 -24.93
C CYS A 961 12.40 -5.46 -25.30
N ARG A 962 11.35 -5.20 -24.50
CA ARG A 962 10.62 -3.94 -24.48
C ARG A 962 10.50 -3.45 -23.05
N TYR A 963 10.88 -2.20 -22.81
CA TYR A 963 10.81 -1.56 -21.49
C TYR A 963 10.23 -0.13 -21.59
N PRO A 964 9.83 0.48 -20.46
CA PRO A 964 9.35 1.85 -20.41
C PRO A 964 10.37 2.85 -20.96
N GLY A 965 9.92 4.07 -21.29
CA GLY A 965 10.79 5.09 -21.91
C GLY A 965 11.03 4.89 -23.40
N GLY A 966 10.24 4.03 -24.05
CA GLY A 966 10.33 3.79 -25.50
C GLY A 966 11.40 2.77 -25.91
N VAL A 967 11.86 1.94 -24.97
CA VAL A 967 12.90 0.94 -25.22
C VAL A 967 12.38 -0.15 -26.16
N ARG A 968 12.91 -0.09 -27.39
CA ARG A 968 12.85 -1.01 -28.53
C ARG A 968 13.62 -2.31 -28.39
N SER A 969 14.78 -2.22 -27.78
CA SER A 969 15.86 -3.17 -28.03
C SER A 969 16.85 -3.16 -26.86
N PRO A 970 17.72 -4.17 -26.76
CA PRO A 970 18.84 -4.13 -25.81
C PRO A 970 19.72 -2.88 -25.96
N GLU A 971 19.87 -2.38 -27.18
CA GLU A 971 20.65 -1.18 -27.49
C GLU A 971 19.96 0.10 -26.99
N ASP A 972 18.63 0.19 -27.13
CA ASP A 972 17.84 1.30 -26.56
C ASP A 972 17.87 1.27 -25.03
N LEU A 973 17.84 0.07 -24.43
CA LEU A 973 17.99 -0.08 -22.98
C LEU A 973 19.36 0.44 -22.52
N TRP A 974 20.42 0.07 -23.24
CA TRP A 974 21.76 0.55 -22.93
C TRP A 974 21.85 2.07 -23.06
N THR A 975 21.26 2.64 -24.10
CA THR A 975 21.19 4.09 -24.31
C THR A 975 20.48 4.78 -23.14
N LEU A 976 19.29 4.31 -22.75
CA LEU A 976 18.52 4.82 -21.62
C LEU A 976 19.33 4.83 -20.32
N VAL A 977 20.02 3.73 -20.01
CA VAL A 977 20.86 3.60 -18.81
C VAL A 977 22.07 4.52 -18.88
N SER A 978 22.76 4.57 -20.03
CA SER A 978 23.98 5.38 -20.20
C SER A 978 23.71 6.88 -20.15
N GLU A 979 22.54 7.33 -20.60
CA GLU A 979 22.11 8.72 -20.57
C GLU A 979 21.46 9.13 -19.25
N GLY A 980 21.15 8.17 -18.37
CA GLY A 980 20.46 8.43 -17.10
C GLY A 980 19.01 8.89 -17.29
N THR A 981 18.36 8.44 -18.36
CA THR A 981 17.00 8.86 -18.71
C THR A 981 15.97 8.23 -17.77
N ASP A 982 15.10 9.07 -17.19
CA ASP A 982 14.00 8.64 -16.34
C ASP A 982 12.82 8.11 -17.16
N ALA A 983 12.47 6.84 -16.97
CA ALA A 983 11.41 6.15 -17.70
C ALA A 983 10.05 6.14 -16.96
N ILE A 984 9.96 6.78 -15.80
CA ILE A 984 8.72 6.84 -15.01
C ILE A 984 7.76 7.86 -15.64
N SER A 985 6.50 7.44 -15.78
CA SER A 985 5.43 8.20 -16.43
C SER A 985 4.12 8.08 -15.67
N ALA A 986 3.12 8.89 -16.05
CA ALA A 986 1.76 8.76 -15.53
C ALA A 986 1.06 7.49 -16.06
N PHE A 987 -0.05 7.11 -15.42
CA PHE A 987 -0.88 5.97 -15.84
C PHE A 987 -1.28 6.03 -17.32
N PRO A 988 -1.33 4.89 -18.04
CA PRO A 988 -1.70 4.85 -19.46
C PRO A 988 -3.17 5.20 -19.69
N ALA A 989 -3.43 6.17 -20.57
CA ALA A 989 -4.80 6.62 -20.90
C ALA A 989 -5.61 5.62 -21.72
N ASN A 990 -4.96 4.67 -22.40
CA ASN A 990 -5.59 3.69 -23.29
C ASN A 990 -6.15 2.44 -22.59
N ARG A 991 -6.04 2.34 -21.26
CA ARG A 991 -6.47 1.18 -20.47
C ARG A 991 -7.80 1.36 -19.73
N GLY A 992 -8.42 2.54 -19.84
CA GLY A 992 -9.70 2.85 -19.18
C GLY A 992 -9.59 2.90 -17.65
N TRP A 993 -8.42 3.28 -17.12
CA TRP A 993 -8.24 3.55 -15.70
C TRP A 993 -8.62 5.01 -15.43
N ASP A 994 -9.55 5.25 -14.51
CA ASP A 994 -9.87 6.61 -14.07
C ASP A 994 -8.88 7.05 -12.99
N ALA A 995 -7.85 7.79 -13.39
CA ALA A 995 -6.78 8.21 -12.51
C ALA A 995 -7.26 9.16 -11.39
N ASP A 996 -8.24 10.01 -11.70
CA ASP A 996 -8.83 10.96 -10.75
C ASP A 996 -9.67 10.21 -9.71
N GLU A 997 -10.41 9.19 -10.13
CA GLU A 997 -11.12 8.32 -9.20
C GLU A 997 -10.12 7.49 -8.37
N LEU A 998 -9.07 6.94 -8.97
CA LEU A 998 -8.15 6.02 -8.28
C LEU A 998 -7.23 6.73 -7.27
N TYR A 999 -6.88 8.00 -7.50
CA TYR A 999 -5.92 8.70 -6.66
C TYR A 999 -6.51 9.14 -5.31
N HIS A 1000 -5.79 8.86 -4.24
CA HIS A 1000 -6.04 9.47 -2.94
C HIS A 1000 -4.75 9.53 -2.11
N PRO A 1001 -4.39 10.70 -1.53
CA PRO A 1001 -3.13 10.85 -0.81
C PRO A 1001 -3.08 10.07 0.52
N ASP A 1002 -4.23 9.69 1.09
CA ASP A 1002 -4.28 8.81 2.27
C ASP A 1002 -4.12 7.33 1.87
N PRO A 1003 -3.02 6.66 2.27
CA PRO A 1003 -2.79 5.23 2.00
C PRO A 1003 -3.80 4.30 2.69
N GLN A 1004 -4.57 4.79 3.68
CA GLN A 1004 -5.59 3.99 4.35
C GLN A 1004 -6.93 3.92 3.58
N ARG A 1005 -7.13 4.79 2.57
CA ARG A 1005 -8.36 4.84 1.79
C ARG A 1005 -8.49 3.57 0.94
N ALA A 1006 -9.51 2.77 1.24
CA ALA A 1006 -9.78 1.53 0.52
C ALA A 1006 -10.01 1.77 -0.97
N GLY A 1007 -9.43 0.93 -1.83
CA GLY A 1007 -9.65 0.99 -3.28
C GLY A 1007 -8.93 2.14 -4.00
N LYS A 1008 -8.07 2.89 -3.30
CA LYS A 1008 -7.33 4.03 -3.86
C LYS A 1008 -5.82 3.80 -3.85
N THR A 1009 -5.10 4.56 -4.68
CA THR A 1009 -3.64 4.61 -4.73
C THR A 1009 -3.15 6.02 -4.43
N TYR A 1010 -2.05 6.16 -3.68
CA TYR A 1010 -1.43 7.48 -3.43
C TYR A 1010 -0.38 7.86 -4.47
N THR A 1011 -0.19 7.03 -5.50
CA THR A 1011 0.68 7.35 -6.63
C THR A 1011 0.02 6.96 -7.94
N LEU A 1012 0.19 7.81 -8.94
CA LEU A 1012 -0.21 7.60 -10.34
C LEU A 1012 1.01 7.48 -11.26
N SER A 1013 2.20 7.27 -10.68
CA SER A 1013 3.48 7.20 -11.40
C SER A 1013 4.01 5.77 -11.45
N GLY A 1014 4.51 5.35 -12.60
CA GLY A 1014 5.12 4.03 -12.81
C GLY A 1014 5.78 3.91 -14.18
N GLY A 1015 6.49 2.80 -14.41
CA GLY A 1015 7.07 2.49 -15.72
C GLY A 1015 6.11 1.69 -16.58
N PHE A 1016 5.55 2.26 -17.65
CA PHE A 1016 4.53 1.59 -18.45
C PHE A 1016 4.94 1.35 -19.91
N LEU A 1017 4.47 0.22 -20.45
CA LEU A 1017 4.41 -0.03 -21.88
C LEU A 1017 3.11 0.58 -22.42
N HIS A 1018 3.18 1.86 -22.84
CA HIS A 1018 2.02 2.59 -23.38
C HIS A 1018 1.46 1.95 -24.65
N ASP A 1019 2.29 1.22 -25.38
CA ASP A 1019 1.96 0.54 -26.63
C ASP A 1019 1.49 -0.92 -26.43
N ALA A 1020 1.23 -1.37 -25.20
CA ALA A 1020 0.88 -2.77 -24.91
C ALA A 1020 -0.47 -3.23 -25.52
N ASP A 1021 -1.30 -2.29 -26.00
CA ASP A 1021 -2.53 -2.59 -26.72
C ASP A 1021 -2.29 -2.82 -28.23
N LEU A 1022 -1.07 -2.68 -28.74
CA LEU A 1022 -0.73 -2.81 -30.17
C LEU A 1022 -0.13 -4.20 -30.48
N PHE A 1023 -0.51 -4.81 -31.61
CA PHE A 1023 -0.05 -6.14 -32.03
C PHE A 1023 -0.27 -6.39 -33.54
N ASP A 1024 0.54 -7.28 -34.15
CA ASP A 1024 0.38 -7.77 -35.53
C ASP A 1024 -0.30 -9.15 -35.57
N ALA A 1025 -1.62 -9.18 -35.45
CA ALA A 1025 -2.36 -10.44 -35.39
C ALA A 1025 -2.28 -11.25 -36.71
N GLU A 1026 -2.27 -10.57 -37.86
CA GLU A 1026 -2.25 -11.23 -39.18
C GLU A 1026 -0.94 -11.98 -39.41
N PHE A 1027 0.20 -11.39 -39.05
CA PHE A 1027 1.51 -12.02 -39.17
C PHE A 1027 1.59 -13.38 -38.44
N PHE A 1028 0.99 -13.47 -37.25
CA PHE A 1028 0.96 -14.70 -36.46
C PHE A 1028 -0.23 -15.62 -36.76
N GLY A 1029 -1.05 -15.30 -37.77
CA GLY A 1029 -2.23 -16.10 -38.14
C GLY A 1029 -3.36 -16.07 -37.12
N ILE A 1030 -3.45 -15.01 -36.32
CA ILE A 1030 -4.42 -14.84 -35.24
C ILE A 1030 -5.57 -13.94 -35.72
N SER A 1031 -6.81 -14.34 -35.44
CA SER A 1031 -7.97 -13.53 -35.83
C SER A 1031 -8.11 -12.26 -34.95
N PRO A 1032 -8.66 -11.15 -35.46
CA PRO A 1032 -8.87 -9.94 -34.65
C PRO A 1032 -9.68 -10.17 -33.37
N ARG A 1033 -10.67 -11.09 -33.39
CA ARG A 1033 -11.49 -11.43 -32.21
C ARG A 1033 -10.67 -12.14 -31.14
N GLU A 1034 -9.85 -13.09 -31.55
CA GLU A 1034 -8.92 -13.78 -30.65
C GLU A 1034 -7.90 -12.79 -30.08
N ALA A 1035 -7.32 -11.91 -30.92
CA ALA A 1035 -6.35 -10.91 -30.49
C ALA A 1035 -6.87 -9.95 -29.41
N VAL A 1036 -8.17 -9.58 -29.45
CA VAL A 1036 -8.82 -8.80 -28.37
C VAL A 1036 -8.89 -9.57 -27.06
N ALA A 1037 -9.21 -10.86 -27.12
CA ALA A 1037 -9.33 -11.73 -25.94
C ALA A 1037 -7.96 -12.18 -25.39
N MET A 1038 -6.89 -12.06 -26.18
CA MET A 1038 -5.53 -12.39 -25.76
C MET A 1038 -4.96 -11.37 -24.79
N ASP A 1039 -4.44 -11.87 -23.67
CA ASP A 1039 -3.63 -11.10 -22.74
C ASP A 1039 -2.46 -10.44 -23.50
N PRO A 1040 -2.24 -9.12 -23.35
CA PRO A 1040 -1.14 -8.40 -23.99
C PRO A 1040 0.23 -9.03 -23.73
N GLN A 1041 0.41 -9.74 -22.61
CA GLN A 1041 1.64 -10.47 -22.31
C GLN A 1041 1.92 -11.59 -23.31
N GLN A 1042 0.90 -12.34 -23.74
CA GLN A 1042 1.06 -13.39 -24.77
C GLN A 1042 1.44 -12.79 -26.13
N ARG A 1043 0.87 -11.62 -26.46
CA ARG A 1043 1.14 -10.89 -27.71
C ARG A 1043 2.58 -10.39 -27.77
N LEU A 1044 3.03 -9.73 -26.71
CA LEU A 1044 4.40 -9.26 -26.57
C LEU A 1044 5.41 -10.41 -26.61
N LEU A 1045 5.11 -11.52 -25.96
CA LEU A 1045 5.97 -12.71 -25.99
C LEU A 1045 6.16 -13.27 -27.40
N LEU A 1046 5.13 -13.25 -28.26
CA LEU A 1046 5.25 -13.71 -29.65
C LEU A 1046 6.19 -12.82 -30.46
N GLU A 1047 6.00 -11.50 -30.40
CA GLU A 1047 6.85 -10.53 -31.11
C GLU A 1047 8.30 -10.60 -30.62
N VAL A 1048 8.51 -10.59 -29.31
CA VAL A 1048 9.87 -10.59 -28.73
C VAL A 1048 10.57 -11.94 -28.93
N SER A 1049 9.85 -13.06 -28.99
CA SER A 1049 10.45 -14.37 -29.33
C SER A 1049 10.97 -14.39 -30.77
N TRP A 1050 10.21 -13.84 -31.71
CA TRP A 1050 10.63 -13.70 -33.11
C TRP A 1050 11.90 -12.84 -33.20
N GLU A 1051 11.89 -11.66 -32.59
CA GLU A 1051 13.04 -10.75 -32.60
C GLU A 1051 14.27 -11.35 -31.94
N ALA A 1052 14.12 -12.06 -30.82
CA ALA A 1052 15.25 -12.69 -30.12
C ALA A 1052 15.94 -13.76 -30.99
N LEU A 1053 15.18 -14.52 -31.76
CA LEU A 1053 15.70 -15.53 -32.70
C LEU A 1053 16.33 -14.88 -33.94
N GLU A 1054 15.70 -13.87 -34.53
CA GLU A 1054 16.29 -13.10 -35.63
C GLU A 1054 17.64 -12.49 -35.23
N ARG A 1055 17.72 -11.93 -34.02
CA ARG A 1055 18.95 -11.35 -33.47
C ARG A 1055 20.01 -12.40 -33.15
N ALA A 1056 19.63 -13.65 -32.90
CA ALA A 1056 20.56 -14.77 -32.82
C ALA A 1056 21.08 -15.24 -34.20
N GLY A 1057 20.63 -14.61 -35.30
CA GLY A 1057 20.94 -15.02 -36.66
C GLY A 1057 20.18 -16.27 -37.11
N MET A 1058 19.09 -16.61 -36.43
CA MET A 1058 18.28 -17.80 -36.70
C MET A 1058 16.99 -17.42 -37.41
N ASP A 1059 16.64 -18.16 -38.47
CA ASP A 1059 15.30 -18.10 -39.07
C ASP A 1059 14.31 -18.88 -38.17
N PRO A 1060 13.33 -18.23 -37.51
CA PRO A 1060 12.40 -18.91 -36.63
C PRO A 1060 11.61 -20.03 -37.32
N SER A 1061 11.37 -19.90 -38.63
CA SER A 1061 10.63 -20.91 -39.40
C SER A 1061 11.45 -22.18 -39.65
N SER A 1062 12.79 -22.08 -39.65
CA SER A 1062 13.69 -23.22 -39.81
C SER A 1062 13.78 -24.12 -38.57
N LEU A 1063 13.34 -23.61 -37.42
CA LEU A 1063 13.34 -24.31 -36.13
C LEU A 1063 12.10 -25.18 -35.91
N ARG A 1064 11.19 -25.25 -36.89
CA ARG A 1064 9.98 -26.07 -36.80
C ARG A 1064 10.34 -27.56 -36.71
N GLY A 1065 9.79 -28.25 -35.70
CA GLY A 1065 10.11 -29.64 -35.38
C GLY A 1065 11.41 -29.82 -34.57
N SER A 1066 12.09 -28.73 -34.21
CA SER A 1066 13.30 -28.80 -33.38
C SER A 1066 12.95 -28.98 -31.91
N ARG A 1067 13.91 -29.54 -31.14
CA ARG A 1067 13.84 -29.65 -29.68
C ARG A 1067 14.17 -28.32 -29.00
N THR A 1068 13.47 -27.26 -29.39
CA THR A 1068 13.62 -25.92 -28.81
C THR A 1068 12.70 -25.78 -27.60
N GLY A 1069 13.26 -25.46 -26.44
CA GLY A 1069 12.50 -25.21 -25.21
C GLY A 1069 11.98 -23.77 -25.13
N VAL A 1070 10.88 -23.57 -24.41
CA VAL A 1070 10.27 -22.25 -24.13
C VAL A 1070 9.98 -22.17 -22.64
N PHE A 1071 10.68 -21.29 -21.94
CA PHE A 1071 10.52 -21.05 -20.51
C PHE A 1071 10.15 -19.59 -20.29
N ALA A 1072 8.88 -19.31 -20.09
CA ALA A 1072 8.36 -17.95 -19.98
C ALA A 1072 7.92 -17.63 -18.54
N GLY A 1073 8.56 -16.64 -17.93
CA GLY A 1073 8.12 -16.05 -16.67
C GLY A 1073 6.96 -15.09 -16.92
N LEU A 1074 5.84 -15.26 -16.24
CA LEU A 1074 4.67 -14.40 -16.45
C LEU A 1074 4.03 -14.09 -15.09
N MET A 1075 3.78 -12.80 -14.84
CA MET A 1075 3.09 -12.35 -13.64
C MET A 1075 2.02 -11.30 -13.97
N TYR A 1076 0.98 -11.38 -13.14
CA TYR A 1076 -0.36 -10.84 -13.25
C TYR A 1076 -1.19 -11.57 -14.30
N HIS A 1077 -2.29 -12.16 -13.83
CA HIS A 1077 -3.30 -12.84 -14.63
C HIS A 1077 -4.62 -12.08 -14.55
N ASP A 1078 -4.56 -10.75 -14.63
CA ASP A 1078 -5.66 -9.84 -14.29
C ASP A 1078 -6.43 -9.33 -15.51
N TYR A 1079 -6.00 -9.63 -16.74
CA TYR A 1079 -6.66 -9.16 -17.96
C TYR A 1079 -8.12 -9.61 -18.08
N ALA A 1080 -8.42 -10.88 -17.73
CA ALA A 1080 -9.79 -11.40 -17.73
C ALA A 1080 -10.68 -10.75 -16.65
N SER A 1081 -10.10 -10.34 -15.52
CA SER A 1081 -10.84 -9.75 -14.38
C SER A 1081 -11.47 -8.39 -14.70
N ARG A 1082 -11.10 -7.79 -15.83
CA ARG A 1082 -11.68 -6.54 -16.34
C ARG A 1082 -13.13 -6.66 -16.81
N LEU A 1083 -13.63 -7.88 -17.02
CA LEU A 1083 -14.99 -8.14 -17.45
C LEU A 1083 -15.85 -8.60 -16.26
N ALA A 1084 -16.91 -7.86 -15.95
CA ALA A 1084 -17.92 -8.30 -14.98
C ALA A 1084 -18.78 -9.46 -15.53
N THR A 1085 -19.03 -9.45 -16.84
CA THR A 1085 -19.70 -10.51 -17.59
C THR A 1085 -18.99 -10.67 -18.93
N VAL A 1086 -18.84 -11.93 -19.35
CA VAL A 1086 -18.17 -12.28 -20.61
C VAL A 1086 -19.12 -12.05 -21.79
N PRO A 1087 -18.76 -11.24 -22.79
CA PRO A 1087 -19.56 -11.12 -24.02
C PRO A 1087 -19.59 -12.44 -24.80
N GLU A 1088 -20.75 -12.80 -25.35
CA GLU A 1088 -20.96 -14.04 -26.13
C GLU A 1088 -19.95 -14.17 -27.29
N GLU A 1089 -19.56 -13.05 -27.90
CA GLU A 1089 -18.58 -13.01 -29.01
C GLU A 1089 -17.14 -13.41 -28.60
N LEU A 1090 -16.82 -13.36 -27.30
CA LEU A 1090 -15.49 -13.62 -26.74
C LEU A 1090 -15.42 -14.90 -25.89
N GLU A 1091 -16.55 -15.52 -25.58
CA GLU A 1091 -16.69 -16.65 -24.65
C GLU A 1091 -15.82 -17.86 -25.04
N GLY A 1092 -15.58 -18.07 -26.34
CA GLY A 1092 -14.71 -19.14 -26.86
C GLY A 1092 -13.20 -18.83 -26.89
N TYR A 1093 -12.80 -17.56 -26.76
CA TYR A 1093 -11.40 -17.14 -26.89
C TYR A 1093 -10.75 -16.75 -25.55
N LEU A 1094 -11.54 -16.33 -24.55
CA LEU A 1094 -10.99 -15.85 -23.26
C LEU A 1094 -10.23 -16.93 -22.50
N GLY A 1095 -10.70 -18.18 -22.53
CA GLY A 1095 -10.04 -19.29 -21.83
C GLY A 1095 -8.60 -19.49 -22.29
N THR A 1096 -8.36 -19.56 -23.60
CA THR A 1096 -7.00 -19.69 -24.16
C THR A 1096 -6.24 -18.37 -24.21
N GLY A 1097 -6.96 -17.24 -24.32
CA GLY A 1097 -6.38 -15.90 -24.36
C GLY A 1097 -5.77 -15.44 -23.05
N THR A 1098 -6.21 -15.98 -21.91
CA THR A 1098 -5.79 -15.48 -20.58
C THR A 1098 -5.12 -16.53 -19.67
N ALA A 1099 -5.19 -17.81 -20.04
CA ALA A 1099 -4.51 -18.87 -19.30
C ALA A 1099 -2.98 -18.73 -19.37
N GLY A 1100 -2.33 -18.72 -18.20
CA GLY A 1100 -0.86 -18.61 -18.10
C GLY A 1100 -0.13 -19.71 -18.87
N SER A 1101 -0.56 -20.97 -18.76
CA SER A 1101 0.04 -22.11 -19.46
C SER A 1101 0.04 -21.98 -20.99
N VAL A 1102 -0.88 -21.18 -21.55
CA VAL A 1102 -0.97 -20.94 -22.99
C VAL A 1102 0.12 -19.96 -23.45
N ALA A 1103 0.72 -19.14 -22.59
CA ALA A 1103 1.76 -18.20 -22.99
C ALA A 1103 2.98 -18.90 -23.61
N SER A 1104 3.60 -19.84 -22.89
CA SER A 1104 4.71 -20.65 -23.43
C SER A 1104 4.23 -21.60 -24.54
N GLY A 1105 3.04 -22.19 -24.37
CA GLY A 1105 2.46 -23.11 -25.34
C GLY A 1105 2.16 -22.47 -26.70
N ARG A 1106 1.75 -21.20 -26.72
CA ARG A 1106 1.45 -20.45 -27.94
C ARG A 1106 2.71 -20.12 -28.73
N ILE A 1107 3.80 -19.74 -28.07
CA ILE A 1107 5.12 -19.60 -28.71
C ILE A 1107 5.51 -20.92 -29.39
N ALA A 1108 5.47 -22.02 -28.63
CA ALA A 1108 5.83 -23.34 -29.14
C ALA A 1108 4.91 -23.77 -30.30
N TYR A 1109 3.61 -23.50 -30.21
CA TYR A 1109 2.64 -23.80 -31.27
C TYR A 1109 2.89 -22.97 -32.54
N THR A 1110 3.09 -21.66 -32.40
CA THR A 1110 3.24 -20.73 -33.52
C THR A 1110 4.53 -20.99 -34.30
N PHE A 1111 5.64 -21.24 -33.62
CA PHE A 1111 6.93 -21.56 -34.28
C PHE A 1111 7.14 -23.06 -34.53
N GLY A 1112 6.27 -23.91 -33.97
CA GLY A 1112 6.30 -25.36 -34.07
C GLY A 1112 7.51 -25.99 -33.37
N PHE A 1113 7.83 -25.53 -32.16
CA PHE A 1113 8.86 -26.13 -31.32
C PHE A 1113 8.34 -27.38 -30.61
N GLU A 1114 9.22 -28.38 -30.46
CA GLU A 1114 8.90 -29.68 -29.84
C GLU A 1114 9.67 -29.93 -28.53
N GLY A 1115 10.34 -28.91 -27.98
CA GLY A 1115 10.98 -28.97 -26.66
C GLY A 1115 10.03 -28.66 -25.50
N PRO A 1116 10.55 -28.62 -24.25
CA PRO A 1116 9.74 -28.28 -23.07
C PRO A 1116 9.13 -26.88 -23.19
N ALA A 1117 7.83 -26.73 -22.94
CA ALA A 1117 7.14 -25.44 -22.93
C ALA A 1117 6.51 -25.18 -21.56
N MET A 1118 7.13 -24.30 -20.77
CA MET A 1118 6.75 -24.05 -19.38
C MET A 1118 6.53 -22.56 -19.13
N THR A 1119 5.40 -22.24 -18.51
CA THR A 1119 5.14 -20.91 -17.96
C THR A 1119 5.33 -20.98 -16.45
N VAL A 1120 6.13 -20.06 -15.90
CA VAL A 1120 6.54 -20.06 -14.49
C VAL A 1120 6.08 -18.78 -13.83
N ASP A 1121 5.39 -18.90 -12.70
CA ASP A 1121 5.07 -17.78 -11.82
C ASP A 1121 5.71 -18.03 -10.44
N THR A 1122 6.79 -17.29 -10.18
CA THR A 1122 7.42 -17.14 -8.87
C THR A 1122 7.43 -15.66 -8.47
N ALA A 1123 6.42 -14.91 -8.92
CA ALA A 1123 6.32 -13.47 -8.84
C ALA A 1123 7.56 -12.76 -9.45
N CYS A 1124 8.25 -11.92 -8.68
CA CYS A 1124 9.33 -11.06 -9.17
C CYS A 1124 10.57 -11.82 -9.68
N SER A 1125 10.78 -13.09 -9.30
CA SER A 1125 11.95 -13.89 -9.72
C SER A 1125 11.72 -14.73 -10.97
N SER A 1126 10.51 -14.68 -11.57
CA SER A 1126 10.10 -15.63 -12.61
C SER A 1126 11.05 -15.71 -13.80
N SER A 1127 11.57 -14.56 -14.28
CA SER A 1127 12.51 -14.54 -15.39
C SER A 1127 13.82 -15.27 -15.08
N LEU A 1128 14.40 -15.08 -13.89
CA LEU A 1128 15.65 -15.77 -13.50
C LEU A 1128 15.42 -17.27 -13.27
N VAL A 1129 14.28 -17.67 -12.72
CA VAL A 1129 13.93 -19.09 -12.55
C VAL A 1129 13.78 -19.77 -13.91
N THR A 1130 13.18 -19.11 -14.90
CA THR A 1130 13.07 -19.68 -16.25
C THR A 1130 14.43 -19.88 -16.92
N VAL A 1131 15.38 -18.95 -16.72
CA VAL A 1131 16.76 -19.11 -17.19
C VAL A 1131 17.44 -20.28 -16.47
N HIS A 1132 17.25 -20.45 -15.16
CA HIS A 1132 17.78 -21.61 -14.43
C HIS A 1132 17.23 -22.93 -14.98
N MET A 1133 15.91 -23.00 -15.24
CA MET A 1133 15.27 -24.19 -15.82
C MET A 1133 15.77 -24.48 -17.23
N ALA A 1134 15.89 -23.46 -18.09
CA ALA A 1134 16.45 -23.62 -19.44
C ALA A 1134 17.90 -24.14 -19.40
N VAL A 1135 18.74 -23.61 -18.49
CA VAL A 1135 20.11 -24.08 -18.27
C VAL A 1135 20.13 -25.56 -17.86
N LYS A 1136 19.24 -25.98 -16.95
CA LYS A 1136 19.13 -27.39 -16.55
C LYS A 1136 18.66 -28.27 -17.71
N SER A 1137 17.59 -27.91 -18.41
CA SER A 1137 17.08 -28.66 -19.57
C SER A 1137 18.09 -28.79 -20.71
N LEU A 1138 18.94 -27.77 -20.96
CA LEU A 1138 20.02 -27.85 -21.95
C LEU A 1138 21.15 -28.80 -21.53
N ARG A 1139 21.47 -28.84 -20.23
CA ARG A 1139 22.50 -29.71 -19.65
C ARG A 1139 22.04 -31.17 -19.56
N ASP A 1140 20.78 -31.37 -19.23
CA ASP A 1140 20.14 -32.69 -19.17
C ASP A 1140 19.80 -33.21 -20.58
N GLY A 1141 19.97 -32.36 -21.60
CA GLY A 1141 19.76 -32.71 -23.01
C GLY A 1141 18.28 -32.88 -23.37
N GLU A 1142 17.36 -32.27 -22.63
CA GLU A 1142 15.92 -32.22 -22.92
C GLU A 1142 15.62 -31.33 -24.14
N CYS A 1143 16.45 -30.31 -24.36
CA CYS A 1143 16.44 -29.42 -25.50
C CYS A 1143 17.87 -29.11 -25.97
N ASP A 1144 17.99 -28.60 -27.19
CA ASP A 1144 19.27 -28.19 -27.81
C ASP A 1144 19.41 -26.67 -27.90
N LEU A 1145 18.29 -25.97 -27.85
CA LEU A 1145 18.13 -24.52 -27.86
C LEU A 1145 16.97 -24.18 -26.92
N ALA A 1146 17.00 -23.03 -26.24
CA ALA A 1146 15.86 -22.59 -25.44
C ALA A 1146 15.67 -21.07 -25.46
N LEU A 1147 14.41 -20.65 -25.46
CA LEU A 1147 13.98 -19.30 -25.12
C LEU A 1147 13.68 -19.22 -23.63
N ALA A 1148 14.28 -18.26 -22.92
CA ALA A 1148 14.05 -18.05 -21.51
C ALA A 1148 13.91 -16.55 -21.18
N GLY A 1149 13.07 -16.20 -20.21
CA GLY A 1149 12.92 -14.81 -19.77
C GLY A 1149 11.56 -14.54 -19.14
N GLY A 1150 11.05 -13.33 -19.26
CA GLY A 1150 9.73 -13.03 -18.69
C GLY A 1150 9.06 -11.78 -19.21
N VAL A 1151 7.78 -11.65 -18.88
CA VAL A 1151 6.89 -10.57 -19.26
C VAL A 1151 6.04 -10.14 -18.06
N THR A 1152 5.74 -8.84 -18.00
CA THR A 1152 4.79 -8.27 -17.04
C THR A 1152 4.09 -7.09 -17.70
N VAL A 1153 2.76 -7.16 -17.76
CA VAL A 1153 1.88 -6.06 -18.12
C VAL A 1153 0.75 -6.00 -17.08
N MET A 1154 0.52 -4.83 -16.50
CA MET A 1154 -0.54 -4.58 -15.55
C MET A 1154 -1.81 -4.17 -16.31
N ALA A 1155 -2.77 -5.09 -16.43
CA ALA A 1155 -4.03 -4.78 -17.12
C ALA A 1155 -4.99 -3.97 -16.24
N THR A 1156 -4.90 -4.10 -14.92
CA THR A 1156 -5.72 -3.39 -13.93
C THR A 1156 -4.87 -2.52 -13.00
N PRO A 1157 -5.46 -1.51 -12.32
CA PRO A 1157 -4.74 -0.73 -11.31
C PRO A 1157 -4.59 -1.46 -9.96
N GLY A 1158 -4.99 -2.74 -9.88
CA GLY A 1158 -5.10 -3.50 -8.63
C GLY A 1158 -3.81 -3.52 -7.81
N THR A 1159 -2.66 -3.75 -8.47
CA THR A 1159 -1.33 -3.76 -7.84
C THR A 1159 -1.02 -2.42 -7.14
N PHE A 1160 -1.34 -1.29 -7.77
CA PHE A 1160 -1.11 0.03 -7.17
C PHE A 1160 -2.01 0.28 -5.96
N VAL A 1161 -3.27 -0.14 -6.04
CA VAL A 1161 -4.21 -0.05 -4.92
C VAL A 1161 -3.75 -0.92 -3.76
N GLU A 1162 -3.38 -2.17 -4.01
CA GLU A 1162 -2.97 -3.12 -2.97
C GLU A 1162 -1.69 -2.66 -2.25
N PHE A 1163 -0.65 -2.32 -3.02
CA PHE A 1163 0.61 -1.86 -2.44
C PHE A 1163 0.51 -0.47 -1.80
N SER A 1164 -0.44 0.36 -2.23
CA SER A 1164 -0.75 1.60 -1.51
C SER A 1164 -1.27 1.31 -0.10
N ARG A 1165 -2.15 0.29 0.07
CA ARG A 1165 -2.62 -0.10 1.42
C ARG A 1165 -1.49 -0.63 2.31
N GLN A 1166 -0.54 -1.35 1.70
CA GLN A 1166 0.66 -1.85 2.39
C GLN A 1166 1.71 -0.76 2.65
N ARG A 1167 1.51 0.46 2.13
CA ARG A 1167 2.51 1.54 2.11
C ARG A 1167 3.84 1.12 1.48
N GLY A 1168 3.77 0.23 0.49
CA GLY A 1168 4.93 -0.33 -0.18
C GLY A 1168 5.41 0.48 -1.38
N LEU A 1169 4.63 1.44 -1.90
CA LEU A 1169 4.98 2.22 -3.08
C LEU A 1169 5.77 3.48 -2.75
N SER A 1170 6.69 3.82 -3.64
CA SER A 1170 7.28 5.15 -3.64
C SER A 1170 6.24 6.19 -4.09
N PRO A 1171 6.04 7.30 -3.35
CA PRO A 1171 5.06 8.33 -3.71
C PRO A 1171 5.25 8.90 -5.12
N ASP A 1172 6.48 9.03 -5.60
CA ASP A 1172 6.80 9.52 -6.94
C ASP A 1172 7.05 8.41 -7.97
N GLY A 1173 6.82 7.15 -7.57
CA GLY A 1173 6.98 5.96 -8.42
C GLY A 1173 8.43 5.61 -8.74
N ARG A 1174 9.43 6.23 -8.09
CA ARG A 1174 10.86 5.97 -8.34
C ARG A 1174 11.46 5.06 -7.28
N CYS A 1175 12.19 4.03 -7.71
CA CYS A 1175 12.98 3.18 -6.83
C CYS A 1175 14.32 3.87 -6.48
N ARG A 1176 14.62 4.01 -5.19
CA ARG A 1176 15.89 4.56 -4.69
C ARG A 1176 16.72 3.49 -3.98
N ALA A 1177 17.07 2.43 -4.69
CA ALA A 1177 17.77 1.29 -4.12
C ALA A 1177 19.07 1.71 -3.40
N PHE A 1178 19.26 1.22 -2.17
CA PHE A 1178 20.40 1.52 -1.30
C PHE A 1178 20.58 2.99 -0.87
N SER A 1179 19.59 3.87 -1.12
CA SER A 1179 19.61 5.25 -0.65
C SER A 1179 19.06 5.38 0.77
N ASP A 1180 19.57 6.34 1.55
CA ASP A 1180 18.99 6.75 2.84
C ASP A 1180 17.56 7.30 2.68
N ASP A 1181 17.24 7.82 1.48
CA ASP A 1181 15.91 8.34 1.11
C ASP A 1181 15.00 7.28 0.47
N ALA A 1182 15.29 5.97 0.62
CA ALA A 1182 14.43 4.91 0.09
C ALA A 1182 13.07 4.87 0.81
N ASP A 1183 11.98 5.02 0.04
CA ASP A 1183 10.62 5.26 0.53
C ASP A 1183 9.56 4.33 -0.09
N GLY A 1184 9.97 3.35 -0.92
CA GLY A 1184 9.09 2.33 -1.47
C GLY A 1184 9.52 1.83 -2.86
N VAL A 1185 8.72 0.92 -3.44
CA VAL A 1185 8.90 0.39 -4.79
C VAL A 1185 8.16 1.24 -5.83
N GLY A 1186 8.77 1.41 -6.99
CA GLY A 1186 8.13 1.89 -8.21
C GLY A 1186 7.83 0.72 -9.13
N TRP A 1187 6.55 0.48 -9.45
CA TRP A 1187 6.17 -0.61 -10.36
C TRP A 1187 6.45 -0.27 -11.81
N SER A 1188 6.93 -1.26 -12.54
CA SER A 1188 7.19 -1.16 -13.97
C SER A 1188 6.77 -2.41 -14.73
N GLU A 1189 6.44 -2.21 -16.00
CA GLU A 1189 6.15 -3.26 -16.97
C GLU A 1189 7.37 -3.55 -17.84
N GLY A 1190 7.34 -4.69 -18.53
CA GLY A 1190 8.40 -5.03 -19.46
C GLY A 1190 8.30 -6.45 -19.99
N VAL A 1191 9.06 -6.72 -21.04
CA VAL A 1191 9.30 -8.07 -21.55
C VAL A 1191 10.77 -8.19 -21.95
N GLY A 1192 11.38 -9.31 -21.62
CA GLY A 1192 12.74 -9.65 -22.03
C GLY A 1192 12.89 -11.15 -22.22
N LEU A 1193 13.45 -11.55 -23.35
CA LEU A 1193 13.78 -12.94 -23.66
C LEU A 1193 15.23 -13.05 -24.10
N VAL A 1194 15.86 -14.17 -23.72
CA VAL A 1194 17.18 -14.59 -24.18
C VAL A 1194 17.07 -15.93 -24.90
N VAL A 1195 17.87 -16.10 -25.94
CA VAL A 1195 18.10 -17.38 -26.63
C VAL A 1195 19.36 -18.00 -26.04
N VAL A 1196 19.24 -19.21 -25.50
CA VAL A 1196 20.34 -19.92 -24.84
C VAL A 1196 20.56 -21.30 -25.45
N GLU A 1197 21.84 -21.68 -25.53
CA GLU A 1197 22.28 -23.01 -25.95
C GLU A 1197 23.61 -23.38 -25.28
N ARG A 1198 24.08 -24.61 -25.46
CA ARG A 1198 25.40 -25.03 -24.95
C ARG A 1198 26.50 -24.23 -25.66
N LEU A 1199 27.53 -23.81 -24.91
CA LEU A 1199 28.64 -23.02 -25.47
C LEU A 1199 29.38 -23.79 -26.58
N SER A 1200 29.48 -25.12 -26.46
CA SER A 1200 30.00 -25.97 -27.52
C SER A 1200 29.19 -25.88 -28.82
N ASP A 1201 27.87 -25.78 -28.71
CA ASP A 1201 26.97 -25.69 -29.86
C ASP A 1201 27.01 -24.33 -30.50
N ALA A 1202 26.98 -23.24 -29.72
CA ALA A 1202 27.17 -21.89 -30.24
C ALA A 1202 28.46 -21.76 -31.06
N ARG A 1203 29.57 -22.30 -30.53
CA ARG A 1203 30.87 -22.31 -31.23
C ARG A 1203 30.86 -23.19 -32.48
N ARG A 1204 30.18 -24.34 -32.43
CA ARG A 1204 30.07 -25.27 -33.55
C ARG A 1204 29.20 -24.71 -34.68
N LEU A 1205 28.14 -23.98 -34.34
CA LEU A 1205 27.19 -23.37 -35.25
C LEU A 1205 27.62 -21.98 -35.71
N GLY A 1206 28.62 -21.37 -35.06
CA GLY A 1206 29.13 -20.04 -35.39
C GLY A 1206 28.21 -18.91 -34.92
N HIS A 1207 27.34 -19.18 -33.94
CA HIS A 1207 26.49 -18.15 -33.33
C HIS A 1207 27.33 -17.21 -32.45
N GLU A 1208 26.97 -15.94 -32.46
CA GLU A 1208 27.61 -14.93 -31.61
C GLU A 1208 27.30 -15.21 -30.14
N VAL A 1209 28.33 -15.21 -29.28
CA VAL A 1209 28.17 -15.41 -27.83
C VAL A 1209 28.16 -14.06 -27.15
N LEU A 1210 26.97 -13.61 -26.75
CA LEU A 1210 26.76 -12.33 -26.06
C LEU A 1210 27.23 -12.39 -24.60
N ALA A 1211 26.96 -13.52 -23.93
CA ALA A 1211 27.38 -13.78 -22.56
C ALA A 1211 27.39 -15.28 -22.26
N VAL A 1212 28.02 -15.67 -21.15
CA VAL A 1212 28.06 -17.06 -20.67
C VAL A 1212 27.50 -17.15 -19.26
N VAL A 1213 26.50 -18.01 -19.06
CA VAL A 1213 25.94 -18.30 -17.74
C VAL A 1213 26.86 -19.29 -17.03
N ARG A 1214 27.56 -18.80 -15.99
CA ARG A 1214 28.55 -19.59 -15.23
C ARG A 1214 27.94 -20.46 -14.15
N GLY A 1215 26.85 -20.01 -13.54
CA GLY A 1215 26.14 -20.72 -12.49
C GLY A 1215 24.78 -20.09 -12.24
N SER A 1216 23.83 -20.90 -11.75
CA SER A 1216 22.49 -20.45 -11.36
C SER A 1216 21.95 -21.36 -10.26
N ALA A 1217 21.20 -20.80 -9.33
CA ALA A 1217 20.59 -21.53 -8.22
C ALA A 1217 19.24 -20.92 -7.85
N VAL A 1218 18.37 -21.74 -7.26
CA VAL A 1218 17.05 -21.35 -6.78
C VAL A 1218 16.84 -22.00 -5.40
N ASN A 1219 16.32 -21.24 -4.44
CA ASN A 1219 15.85 -21.77 -3.15
C ASN A 1219 14.61 -21.01 -2.66
N SER A 1220 14.10 -21.41 -1.50
CA SER A 1220 13.06 -20.72 -0.76
C SER A 1220 13.59 -20.29 0.60
N ASP A 1221 13.08 -19.17 1.11
CA ASP A 1221 13.37 -18.71 2.46
C ASP A 1221 12.87 -19.68 3.54
N GLY A 1222 11.89 -20.53 3.23
CA GLY A 1222 11.27 -21.45 4.17
C GLY A 1222 10.28 -20.75 5.10
N ALA A 1223 9.98 -21.37 6.26
CA ALA A 1223 9.20 -20.71 7.30
C ALA A 1223 10.04 -19.58 7.93
N SER A 1224 9.60 -18.33 7.76
CA SER A 1224 10.23 -17.14 8.33
C SER A 1224 9.22 -16.34 9.17
N ASN A 1225 9.58 -15.13 9.60
CA ASN A 1225 8.72 -14.24 10.39
C ASN A 1225 7.48 -13.69 9.66
N GLY A 1226 7.20 -14.17 8.46
CA GLY A 1226 6.01 -13.81 7.71
C GLY A 1226 6.24 -14.18 6.26
N LEU A 1227 5.18 -14.41 5.51
CA LEU A 1227 5.29 -14.87 4.12
C LEU A 1227 6.15 -13.93 3.24
N THR A 1228 6.16 -12.63 3.55
CA THR A 1228 6.91 -11.59 2.83
C THR A 1228 8.18 -11.14 3.55
N ALA A 1229 8.51 -11.72 4.71
CA ALA A 1229 9.68 -11.35 5.48
C ALA A 1229 10.93 -12.08 4.93
N PRO A 1230 11.98 -11.35 4.52
CA PRO A 1230 13.18 -11.96 3.95
C PRO A 1230 13.96 -12.77 4.99
N ASN A 1231 14.58 -13.87 4.56
CA ASN A 1231 15.51 -14.65 5.39
C ASN A 1231 16.96 -14.48 4.90
N GLY A 1232 17.78 -13.75 5.67
CA GLY A 1232 19.18 -13.46 5.33
C GLY A 1232 20.04 -14.72 5.09
N PRO A 1233 20.01 -15.72 5.97
CA PRO A 1233 20.74 -16.98 5.77
C PRO A 1233 20.36 -17.72 4.48
N SER A 1234 19.09 -17.78 4.11
CA SER A 1234 18.61 -18.39 2.87
C SER A 1234 19.16 -17.67 1.63
N GLN A 1235 19.17 -16.33 1.64
CA GLN A 1235 19.76 -15.54 0.56
C GLN A 1235 21.28 -15.78 0.41
N GLN A 1236 22.01 -15.88 1.52
CA GLN A 1236 23.44 -16.22 1.46
C GLN A 1236 23.69 -17.61 0.86
N ARG A 1237 22.85 -18.61 1.20
CA ARG A 1237 22.99 -19.98 0.69
C ARG A 1237 22.80 -20.03 -0.83
N VAL A 1238 21.77 -19.40 -1.38
CA VAL A 1238 21.53 -19.44 -2.84
C VAL A 1238 22.62 -18.72 -3.63
N ILE A 1239 23.13 -17.60 -3.12
CA ILE A 1239 24.25 -16.89 -3.76
C ILE A 1239 25.51 -17.77 -3.75
N ARG A 1240 25.85 -18.40 -2.61
CA ARG A 1240 27.00 -19.31 -2.54
C ARG A 1240 26.84 -20.51 -3.46
N GLN A 1241 25.63 -21.07 -3.58
CA GLN A 1241 25.36 -22.18 -4.48
C GLN A 1241 25.50 -21.80 -5.96
N ALA A 1242 25.10 -20.58 -6.35
CA ALA A 1242 25.26 -20.11 -7.72
C ALA A 1242 26.73 -19.79 -8.07
N LEU A 1243 27.56 -19.45 -7.07
CA LEU A 1243 28.98 -19.13 -7.24
C LEU A 1243 29.92 -20.35 -7.17
N ALA A 1244 29.47 -21.42 -6.51
CA ALA A 1244 30.19 -22.69 -6.42
C ALA A 1244 30.19 -23.41 -7.78
#